data_AF-A0A9D7E4B7-F1
#
_entry.id   AF-A0A9D7E4B7-F1
#
_cell.length_a   1.000
_cell.length_b   1.000
_cell.length_c   1.000
_cell.angle_alpha   90.00
_cell.angle_beta   90.00
_cell.angle_gamma   90.00
#
_symmetry.space_group_name_H-M   'P 1'
#
loop_
_entity.id
_entity.type
_entity.pdbx_description
1 polymer ?
#
loop_
_entity_poly.entity_id
_entity_poly.type
_entity_poly.pdbx_seq_one_letter_code
_entity_poly.pdbx_strand_id
1 'polypeptide(L)'
;MKTVFIRAIEAPVDEKSELILEGVRGSKTIRFEADIATFGSIPSSPFAYWIDDSLRALFGAFPKFESGDRTATRGASTCDDFRYVRLWFETTLRRPRHLAWPPFTKGGRFARYYADIPTVVDWDKDRSTFRGFIGRPGRWQERPEAVDRYFLPGITWPLRGIVFSGQAVPRGAVFSVGGKVALVPEAELLAYLALFNSAVFDALIRVFAGKVGGVQYEVGLIQSLPVPAVGISHSSSLTAMARTAWTLRRRLYSRIEISHAFLLPALLQDSGSLVARAEAWIRHAAGLEEVIDEYSATIDDHVFRLYGIATEDRKRIEQGVNASGEDDGMVPTEDDGDEEEVAEVDAAPMVTSLLSWSLGIAFGRFDVRLATGERAAPLEPEPFDPLPVCSPGMLTGDDGLPVTAAPAGNPLTFPGDGILVDDPGHPRDLVRAVRSVFDLVFDDANARWHEAAELLGAPDLRTWFAREFFEPHIKRYSKSRRKAPIYWQLATVSGSYSVWIYIHRATSDTLFHVLNDFVGPKLDHEKAKLDELAQEAGANPSAAQRHEIEQQENFVGELQASKTEVARVAPLWKPNLDDGVILNFAPLWRLVPQSRSWQGECKKAWDMLVSGDYDWANLAIHLWPERVVPKCIDDRGLAIAHGLEDVFWHEDESGTWRKSRVDETTVQKIIAERTSQAVKAALKDLLSAPTPTASQGRKAKGRSASPRSAAPKPAVAAPRTAVAYATTVDEATLSAVKTAIASVADGGSKADVLAATGLSDGDWNKAIAALLERGDVTRTGQKRGARYHADSQGEDG
;
A
#
# COMPACT_ATOMS: atom_id res chain seq x y z
N MET A 1 -8.64 3.85 -54.26
CA MET A 1 -7.80 5.06 -54.32
C MET A 1 -7.05 5.11 -53.00
N LYS A 2 -5.71 5.10 -52.99
CA LYS A 2 -4.95 5.11 -51.73
C LYS A 2 -4.93 6.51 -51.15
N THR A 3 -5.30 6.65 -49.89
CA THR A 3 -5.23 7.91 -49.14
C THR A 3 -3.88 8.02 -48.48
N VAL A 4 -3.27 9.20 -48.57
CA VAL A 4 -1.99 9.50 -47.94
C VAL A 4 -2.24 10.02 -46.53
N PHE A 5 -1.66 9.35 -45.55
CA PHE A 5 -1.60 9.76 -44.15
C PHE A 5 -0.18 10.25 -43.85
N ILE A 6 -0.07 11.40 -43.17
CA ILE A 6 1.21 11.98 -42.77
C ILE A 6 1.25 12.03 -41.25
N ARG A 7 2.25 11.38 -40.65
CA ARG A 7 2.41 11.27 -39.20
C ARG A 7 3.47 12.26 -38.72
N ALA A 8 3.03 13.36 -38.10
CA ALA A 8 3.91 14.37 -37.48
C ALA A 8 3.67 14.47 -35.95
N ILE A 9 3.44 13.33 -35.30
CA ILE A 9 3.00 13.28 -33.89
C ILE A 9 4.18 13.53 -32.94
N GLU A 10 5.34 12.95 -33.23
CA GLU A 10 6.56 13.00 -32.40
C GLU A 10 7.39 14.27 -32.58
N ALA A 11 7.00 15.14 -33.50
CA ALA A 11 7.71 16.38 -33.78
C ALA A 11 7.34 17.52 -32.81
N PRO A 12 8.31 18.36 -32.40
CA PRO A 12 8.04 19.64 -31.77
C PRO A 12 7.06 20.48 -32.58
N VAL A 13 6.21 21.27 -31.92
CA VAL A 13 5.10 22.01 -32.57
C VAL A 13 5.60 22.96 -33.67
N ASP A 14 6.75 23.57 -33.43
CA ASP A 14 7.48 24.48 -34.32
C ASP A 14 8.07 23.79 -35.56
N GLU A 15 8.34 22.49 -35.50
CA GLU A 15 8.91 21.70 -36.62
C GLU A 15 7.84 20.97 -37.45
N LYS A 16 6.61 20.85 -36.95
CA LYS A 16 5.52 20.10 -37.61
C LYS A 16 5.22 20.59 -39.02
N SER A 17 5.27 21.89 -39.27
CA SER A 17 4.98 22.45 -40.61
C SER A 17 6.00 22.01 -41.66
N GLU A 18 7.28 21.96 -41.30
CA GLU A 18 8.35 21.53 -42.22
C GLU A 18 8.25 20.03 -42.47
N LEU A 19 8.07 19.23 -41.42
CA LEU A 19 7.88 17.79 -41.52
C LEU A 19 6.64 17.40 -42.35
N ILE A 20 5.51 18.10 -42.19
CA ILE A 20 4.33 17.83 -43.02
C ILE A 20 4.65 18.11 -44.50
N LEU A 21 5.35 19.22 -44.80
CA LEU A 21 5.77 19.54 -46.17
C LEU A 21 6.73 18.49 -46.74
N GLU A 22 7.65 17.95 -45.94
CA GLU A 22 8.53 16.83 -46.33
C GLU A 22 7.76 15.53 -46.60
N GLY A 23 6.77 15.21 -45.76
CA GLY A 23 5.90 14.04 -45.93
C GLY A 23 5.06 14.13 -47.21
N VAL A 24 4.55 15.32 -47.54
CA VAL A 24 3.87 15.58 -48.81
C VAL A 24 4.82 15.41 -49.99
N ARG A 25 6.06 15.91 -49.88
CA ARG A 25 7.10 15.84 -50.93
C ARG A 25 7.70 14.44 -51.13
N GLY A 26 7.41 13.48 -50.25
CA GLY A 26 7.70 12.06 -50.47
C GLY A 26 8.68 11.41 -49.49
N SER A 27 8.97 12.03 -48.33
CA SER A 27 9.77 11.37 -47.30
C SER A 27 9.05 10.12 -46.75
N LYS A 28 9.66 8.94 -46.94
CA LYS A 28 9.04 7.62 -46.66
C LYS A 28 8.80 7.35 -45.17
N THR A 29 9.51 8.02 -44.26
CA THR A 29 9.48 7.73 -42.82
C THR A 29 8.22 8.22 -42.12
N ILE A 30 7.58 9.27 -42.64
CA ILE A 30 6.38 9.89 -42.05
C ILE A 30 5.13 9.80 -42.94
N ARG A 31 5.27 9.26 -44.15
CA ARG A 31 4.21 9.12 -45.15
C ARG A 31 3.73 7.66 -45.22
N PHE A 32 2.44 7.47 -45.04
CA PHE A 32 1.76 6.18 -45.10
C PHE A 32 0.67 6.22 -46.17
N GLU A 33 0.53 5.16 -46.95
CA GLU A 33 -0.50 5.07 -47.99
C GLU A 33 -1.41 3.88 -47.72
N ALA A 34 -2.67 4.14 -47.43
CA ALA A 34 -3.65 3.11 -47.09
C ALA A 34 -4.96 3.31 -47.86
N ASP A 35 -5.63 2.20 -48.20
CA ASP A 35 -6.98 2.25 -48.75
C ASP A 35 -7.99 2.44 -47.61
N ILE A 36 -8.85 3.46 -47.69
CA ILE A 36 -9.84 3.75 -46.65
C ILE A 36 -10.81 2.57 -46.46
N ALA A 37 -11.14 1.85 -47.52
CA ALA A 37 -12.08 0.74 -47.46
C ALA A 37 -11.60 -0.38 -46.54
N THR A 38 -10.29 -0.55 -46.37
CA THR A 38 -9.74 -1.65 -45.56
C THR A 38 -9.86 -1.39 -44.06
N PHE A 39 -10.04 -0.14 -43.61
CA PHE A 39 -10.25 0.15 -42.17
C PHE A 39 -11.54 -0.46 -41.63
N GLY A 40 -12.57 -0.66 -42.48
CA GLY A 40 -13.83 -1.29 -42.10
C GLY A 40 -13.71 -2.78 -41.73
N SER A 41 -12.55 -3.41 -41.98
CA SER A 41 -12.27 -4.78 -41.56
C SER A 41 -11.92 -4.90 -40.05
N ILE A 42 -11.57 -3.79 -39.40
CA ILE A 42 -11.22 -3.75 -37.98
C ILE A 42 -12.46 -3.31 -37.20
N PRO A 43 -12.80 -3.95 -36.07
CA PRO A 43 -13.89 -3.51 -35.20
C PRO A 43 -13.78 -2.02 -34.85
N SER A 44 -14.90 -1.30 -34.89
CA SER A 44 -14.95 0.16 -34.67
C SER A 44 -14.16 1.02 -35.67
N SER A 45 -13.63 0.42 -36.75
CA SER A 45 -12.97 1.07 -37.89
C SER A 45 -11.91 2.12 -37.54
N PRO A 46 -10.91 1.83 -36.68
CA PRO A 46 -9.82 2.77 -36.41
C PRO A 46 -9.03 3.08 -37.69
N PHE A 47 -8.60 4.33 -37.84
CA PHE A 47 -7.68 4.75 -38.92
C PHE A 47 -6.23 4.31 -38.63
N ALA A 48 -6.03 3.01 -38.44
CA ALA A 48 -4.74 2.38 -38.22
C ALA A 48 -3.94 2.34 -39.54
N TYR A 49 -3.54 3.49 -40.05
CA TYR A 49 -2.83 3.59 -41.35
C TYR A 49 -1.38 3.09 -41.29
N TRP A 50 -0.82 2.94 -40.08
CA TRP A 50 0.55 2.50 -39.84
C TRP A 50 0.71 0.98 -39.76
N ILE A 51 -0.40 0.23 -39.77
CA ILE A 51 -0.37 -1.23 -39.70
C ILE A 51 -0.35 -1.83 -41.09
N ASP A 52 0.40 -2.92 -41.22
CA ASP A 52 0.49 -3.69 -42.45
C ASP A 52 -0.81 -4.42 -42.78
N ASP A 53 -1.01 -4.70 -44.07
CA ASP A 53 -2.17 -5.44 -44.58
C ASP A 53 -2.26 -6.86 -44.01
N SER A 54 -1.12 -7.48 -43.65
CA SER A 54 -1.10 -8.82 -43.05
C SER A 54 -1.67 -8.84 -41.64
N LEU A 55 -1.31 -7.87 -40.77
CA LEU A 55 -1.90 -7.74 -39.43
C LEU A 55 -3.39 -7.40 -39.50
N ARG A 56 -3.78 -6.56 -40.47
CA ARG A 56 -5.18 -6.19 -40.73
C ARG A 56 -6.03 -7.39 -41.18
N ALA A 57 -5.48 -8.25 -42.04
CA ALA A 57 -6.18 -9.43 -42.52
C ALA A 57 -6.55 -10.42 -41.40
N LEU A 58 -5.81 -10.44 -40.28
CA LEU A 58 -6.08 -11.32 -39.14
C LEU A 58 -7.47 -11.10 -38.53
N PHE A 59 -7.98 -9.85 -38.54
CA PHE A 59 -9.31 -9.52 -38.03
C PHE A 59 -10.46 -10.15 -38.82
N GLY A 60 -10.22 -10.48 -40.11
CA GLY A 60 -11.17 -11.24 -40.93
C GLY A 60 -10.89 -12.75 -40.96
N ALA A 61 -9.63 -13.16 -40.72
CA ALA A 61 -9.21 -14.55 -40.81
C ALA A 61 -9.53 -15.40 -39.56
N PHE A 62 -9.57 -14.77 -38.38
CA PHE A 62 -9.77 -15.46 -37.11
C PHE A 62 -11.02 -14.96 -36.38
N PRO A 63 -11.66 -15.81 -35.56
CA PRO A 63 -12.77 -15.37 -34.72
C PRO A 63 -12.27 -14.38 -33.66
N LYS A 64 -13.15 -13.46 -33.28
CA LYS A 64 -12.94 -12.58 -32.13
C LYS A 64 -12.80 -13.40 -30.83
N PHE A 65 -12.13 -12.84 -29.83
CA PHE A 65 -11.96 -13.46 -28.52
C PHE A 65 -13.28 -13.77 -27.85
N GLU A 66 -14.25 -12.86 -27.89
CA GLU A 66 -15.61 -13.09 -27.38
C GLU A 66 -16.37 -14.05 -28.33
N SER A 67 -16.18 -15.35 -28.12
CA SER A 67 -16.71 -16.41 -28.97
C SER A 67 -16.65 -17.76 -28.27
N GLY A 68 -17.77 -18.50 -28.29
CA GLY A 68 -17.90 -19.77 -27.57
C GLY A 68 -17.83 -19.57 -26.06
N ASP A 69 -17.02 -20.37 -25.37
CA ASP A 69 -16.80 -20.30 -23.92
C ASP A 69 -15.72 -19.29 -23.51
N ARG A 70 -15.30 -18.42 -24.45
CA ARG A 70 -14.29 -17.38 -24.22
C ARG A 70 -14.97 -16.04 -24.05
N THR A 71 -14.72 -15.39 -22.93
CA THR A 71 -15.31 -14.08 -22.62
C THR A 71 -14.35 -13.23 -21.82
N ALA A 72 -14.29 -11.93 -22.09
CA ALA A 72 -13.64 -10.98 -21.20
C ALA A 72 -14.70 -10.18 -20.43
N THR A 73 -14.42 -9.90 -19.16
CA THR A 73 -15.40 -9.25 -18.27
C THR A 73 -14.71 -8.40 -17.21
N ARG A 74 -15.51 -7.66 -16.45
CA ARG A 74 -15.08 -6.86 -15.31
C ARG A 74 -15.98 -7.18 -14.12
N GLY A 75 -15.45 -6.97 -12.91
CA GLY A 75 -16.24 -7.13 -11.70
C GLY A 75 -16.82 -5.80 -11.24
N ALA A 76 -17.46 -5.82 -10.08
CA ALA A 76 -18.04 -4.63 -9.47
C ALA A 76 -17.01 -3.76 -8.76
N SER A 77 -17.33 -2.47 -8.62
CA SER A 77 -16.60 -1.57 -7.73
C SER A 77 -17.12 -1.76 -6.30
N THR A 78 -16.20 -1.88 -5.35
CA THR A 78 -16.48 -1.83 -3.91
C THR A 78 -16.96 -0.44 -3.47
N CYS A 79 -16.67 0.61 -4.25
CA CYS A 79 -16.99 2.02 -4.03
C CYS A 79 -16.44 2.63 -2.72
N ASP A 80 -15.81 1.82 -1.89
CA ASP A 80 -15.30 2.13 -0.56
C ASP A 80 -14.27 1.06 -0.17
N ASP A 81 -13.12 1.09 -0.85
CA ASP A 81 -12.03 0.15 -0.63
C ASP A 81 -11.52 0.18 0.82
N PHE A 82 -11.55 1.35 1.46
CA PHE A 82 -11.08 1.49 2.84
C PHE A 82 -11.89 0.62 3.79
N ARG A 83 -13.21 0.53 3.60
CA ARG A 83 -14.09 -0.34 4.37
C ARG A 83 -13.94 -1.81 4.00
N TYR A 84 -13.98 -2.15 2.71
CA TYR A 84 -14.19 -3.54 2.26
C TYR A 84 -12.92 -4.30 1.85
N VAL A 85 -11.78 -3.62 1.64
CA VAL A 85 -10.54 -4.25 1.15
C VAL A 85 -9.45 -4.24 2.23
N ARG A 86 -8.77 -5.36 2.40
CA ARG A 86 -7.64 -5.54 3.31
C ARG A 86 -6.44 -6.12 2.57
N LEU A 87 -5.26 -6.07 3.20
CA LEU A 87 -4.14 -6.88 2.74
C LEU A 87 -4.28 -8.29 3.33
N TRP A 88 -3.92 -9.33 2.56
CA TRP A 88 -4.18 -10.72 2.97
C TRP A 88 -3.54 -11.05 4.32
N PHE A 89 -2.33 -10.55 4.56
CA PHE A 89 -1.57 -10.74 5.79
C PHE A 89 -2.08 -9.90 6.98
N GLU A 90 -3.01 -8.96 6.78
CA GLU A 90 -3.52 -8.10 7.84
C GLU A 90 -4.74 -8.70 8.54
N THR A 91 -5.46 -9.61 7.89
CA THR A 91 -6.76 -10.10 8.35
C THR A 91 -6.65 -11.22 9.40
N THR A 92 -7.75 -11.46 10.11
CA THR A 92 -7.88 -12.63 10.99
C THR A 92 -8.00 -13.90 10.15
N LEU A 93 -6.99 -14.78 10.23
CA LEU A 93 -6.95 -16.01 9.43
C LEU A 93 -7.91 -17.10 9.94
N ARG A 94 -8.36 -17.02 11.21
CA ARG A 94 -9.36 -17.91 11.81
C ARG A 94 -10.77 -17.30 11.70
N ARG A 95 -11.34 -17.23 10.50
CA ARG A 95 -12.73 -16.82 10.25
C ARG A 95 -13.64 -18.00 9.87
N PRO A 96 -14.96 -17.93 10.17
CA PRO A 96 -15.93 -18.86 9.62
C PRO A 96 -15.94 -18.83 8.08
N ARG A 97 -16.10 -20.00 7.44
CA ARG A 97 -16.01 -20.14 5.96
C ARG A 97 -17.01 -19.28 5.16
N HIS A 98 -18.13 -18.88 5.77
CA HIS A 98 -19.15 -18.05 5.11
C HIS A 98 -18.79 -16.54 5.09
N LEU A 99 -17.83 -16.11 5.93
CA LEU A 99 -17.31 -14.74 6.04
C LEU A 99 -15.84 -14.67 5.60
N ALA A 100 -15.51 -15.34 4.50
CA ALA A 100 -14.14 -15.42 4.03
C ALA A 100 -13.64 -14.09 3.46
N TRP A 101 -12.31 -13.94 3.46
CA TRP A 101 -11.58 -12.88 2.77
C TRP A 101 -11.00 -13.43 1.45
N PRO A 102 -11.79 -13.64 0.39
CA PRO A 102 -11.25 -14.11 -0.87
C PRO A 102 -10.24 -13.11 -1.45
N PRO A 103 -9.21 -13.61 -2.17
CA PRO A 103 -8.30 -12.76 -2.94
C PRO A 103 -9.10 -11.82 -3.85
N PHE A 104 -8.67 -10.56 -3.92
CA PHE A 104 -9.35 -9.53 -4.68
C PHE A 104 -8.38 -8.92 -5.70
N THR A 105 -8.48 -9.30 -6.97
CA THR A 105 -7.61 -8.76 -8.02
C THR A 105 -8.10 -7.41 -8.52
N LYS A 106 -7.15 -6.48 -8.69
CA LYS A 106 -7.38 -5.13 -9.22
C LYS A 106 -6.66 -4.89 -10.55
N GLY A 107 -6.17 -5.94 -11.21
CA GLY A 107 -5.42 -5.85 -12.47
C GLY A 107 -3.93 -5.61 -12.26
N GLY A 108 -3.58 -4.95 -11.14
CA GLY A 108 -2.21 -4.85 -10.67
C GLY A 108 -1.29 -4.07 -11.63
N ARG A 109 0.00 -4.22 -11.40
CA ARG A 109 1.07 -3.62 -12.21
C ARG A 109 1.50 -4.54 -13.32
N PHE A 110 2.24 -4.01 -14.28
CA PHE A 110 2.88 -4.82 -15.30
C PHE A 110 3.70 -5.96 -14.68
N ALA A 111 3.34 -7.19 -15.04
CA ALA A 111 4.04 -8.40 -14.68
C ALA A 111 3.56 -9.51 -15.62
N ARG A 112 4.49 -10.15 -16.34
CA ARG A 112 4.14 -11.24 -17.26
C ARG A 112 3.98 -12.55 -16.49
N TYR A 113 2.97 -13.33 -16.88
CA TYR A 113 2.67 -14.68 -16.38
C TYR A 113 2.18 -14.72 -14.92
N TYR A 114 2.98 -14.26 -13.96
CA TYR A 114 2.66 -14.28 -12.53
C TYR A 114 2.69 -12.87 -11.94
N ALA A 115 1.64 -12.51 -11.22
CA ALA A 115 1.60 -11.39 -10.30
C ALA A 115 0.94 -11.85 -9.01
N ASP A 116 1.50 -11.46 -7.87
CA ASP A 116 0.87 -11.72 -6.58
C ASP A 116 -0.37 -10.84 -6.38
N ILE A 117 -1.36 -11.34 -5.65
CA ILE A 117 -2.61 -10.64 -5.34
C ILE A 117 -2.57 -10.22 -3.87
N PRO A 118 -2.10 -9.01 -3.52
CA PRO A 118 -1.89 -8.62 -2.12
C PRO A 118 -3.19 -8.34 -1.37
N THR A 119 -4.28 -8.08 -2.09
CA THR A 119 -5.56 -7.62 -1.53
C THR A 119 -6.58 -8.74 -1.40
N VAL A 120 -7.42 -8.62 -0.38
CA VAL A 120 -8.60 -9.47 -0.11
C VAL A 120 -9.81 -8.60 0.16
N VAL A 121 -11.02 -9.11 -0.07
CA VAL A 121 -12.28 -8.35 0.10
C VAL A 121 -13.24 -9.01 1.08
N ASP A 122 -13.99 -8.23 1.86
CA ASP A 122 -14.96 -8.76 2.85
C ASP A 122 -16.19 -9.29 2.09
N TRP A 123 -16.24 -10.59 1.87
CA TRP A 123 -17.26 -11.23 1.05
C TRP A 123 -18.27 -12.00 1.91
N ASP A 124 -19.55 -11.71 1.70
CA ASP A 124 -20.66 -12.48 2.24
C ASP A 124 -21.06 -13.55 1.21
N LYS A 125 -20.68 -14.81 1.50
CA LYS A 125 -20.93 -15.92 0.57
C LYS A 125 -22.41 -16.25 0.45
N ASP A 126 -23.16 -16.14 1.54
CA ASP A 126 -24.58 -16.52 1.56
C ASP A 126 -25.42 -15.52 0.75
N ARG A 127 -25.02 -14.25 0.74
CA ARG A 127 -25.67 -13.18 -0.04
C ARG A 127 -25.07 -12.96 -1.42
N SER A 128 -23.90 -13.54 -1.68
CA SER A 128 -23.14 -13.32 -2.92
C SER A 128 -22.87 -11.83 -3.17
N THR A 129 -22.39 -11.11 -2.16
CA THR A 129 -22.09 -9.67 -2.23
C THR A 129 -20.99 -9.27 -1.24
N PHE A 130 -20.49 -8.04 -1.33
CA PHE A 130 -19.58 -7.52 -0.30
C PHE A 130 -20.36 -7.27 1.00
N ARG A 131 -19.77 -7.61 2.15
CA ARG A 131 -20.47 -7.56 3.43
C ARG A 131 -20.92 -6.14 3.77
N GLY A 132 -22.22 -5.92 3.96
CA GLY A 132 -22.77 -4.59 4.28
C GLY A 132 -22.70 -3.58 3.12
N PHE A 133 -22.64 -4.06 1.88
CA PHE A 133 -22.67 -3.25 0.66
C PHE A 133 -24.09 -2.88 0.19
N ILE A 134 -25.10 -3.57 0.72
CA ILE A 134 -26.52 -3.34 0.40
C ILE A 134 -27.10 -2.21 1.27
N GLY A 135 -27.89 -1.31 0.67
CA GLY A 135 -28.70 -0.33 1.42
C GLY A 135 -28.11 1.08 1.54
N ARG A 136 -27.08 1.45 0.76
CA ARG A 136 -26.61 2.85 0.72
C ARG A 136 -27.56 3.74 -0.11
N PRO A 137 -27.83 4.99 0.33
CA PRO A 137 -28.56 5.95 -0.49
C PRO A 137 -27.94 6.10 -1.88
N GLY A 138 -28.72 5.85 -2.94
CA GLY A 138 -28.28 5.98 -4.33
C GLY A 138 -27.74 4.71 -5.01
N ARG A 139 -27.80 3.52 -4.39
CA ARG A 139 -27.50 2.25 -5.07
C ARG A 139 -28.62 1.22 -4.95
N TRP A 140 -29.10 0.77 -6.11
CA TRP A 140 -30.27 -0.10 -6.25
C TRP A 140 -29.93 -1.59 -6.45
N GLN A 141 -28.66 -1.95 -6.71
CA GLN A 141 -28.26 -3.34 -6.97
C GLN A 141 -27.67 -3.99 -5.71
N GLU A 142 -28.27 -5.09 -5.27
CA GLU A 142 -27.81 -5.86 -4.10
C GLU A 142 -26.62 -6.79 -4.42
N ARG A 143 -26.49 -7.16 -5.69
CA ARG A 143 -25.44 -8.07 -6.17
C ARG A 143 -24.44 -7.35 -7.08
N PRO A 144 -23.13 -7.65 -6.93
CA PRO A 144 -22.09 -7.22 -7.85
C PRO A 144 -22.34 -7.62 -9.31
N GLU A 145 -21.89 -6.78 -10.25
CA GLU A 145 -21.78 -7.14 -11.67
C GLU A 145 -20.92 -8.41 -11.84
N ALA A 146 -21.35 -9.32 -12.71
CA ALA A 146 -20.64 -10.57 -13.03
C ALA A 146 -20.37 -11.52 -11.85
N VAL A 147 -21.17 -11.46 -10.78
CA VAL A 147 -20.99 -12.31 -9.58
C VAL A 147 -20.91 -13.81 -9.89
N ASP A 148 -21.67 -14.29 -10.88
CA ASP A 148 -21.67 -15.70 -11.30
C ASP A 148 -20.33 -16.16 -11.91
N ARG A 149 -19.46 -15.20 -12.26
CA ARG A 149 -18.13 -15.45 -12.83
C ARG A 149 -17.01 -15.32 -11.80
N TYR A 150 -17.31 -14.87 -10.58
CA TYR A 150 -16.33 -14.80 -9.50
C TYR A 150 -15.84 -16.19 -9.12
N PHE A 151 -14.66 -16.26 -8.50
CA PHE A 151 -14.01 -17.50 -8.04
C PHE A 151 -13.54 -18.45 -9.15
N LEU A 152 -13.83 -18.17 -10.42
CA LEU A 152 -13.29 -18.90 -11.57
C LEU A 152 -11.84 -18.49 -11.84
N PRO A 153 -10.96 -19.43 -12.24
CA PRO A 153 -9.63 -19.09 -12.69
C PRO A 153 -9.69 -18.36 -14.05
N GLY A 154 -8.71 -17.50 -14.30
CA GLY A 154 -8.72 -16.67 -15.51
C GLY A 154 -7.39 -15.95 -15.75
N ILE A 155 -7.40 -14.99 -16.67
CA ILE A 155 -6.23 -14.16 -16.98
C ILE A 155 -6.62 -12.70 -16.77
N THR A 156 -5.88 -11.97 -15.94
CA THR A 156 -6.04 -10.52 -15.73
C THR A 156 -4.92 -9.76 -16.42
N TRP A 157 -5.09 -8.45 -16.56
CA TRP A 157 -4.07 -7.55 -17.08
C TRP A 157 -4.14 -6.19 -16.36
N PRO A 158 -3.04 -5.42 -16.35
CA PRO A 158 -3.05 -4.04 -15.88
C PRO A 158 -3.98 -3.17 -16.72
N LEU A 159 -4.55 -2.09 -16.16
CA LEU A 159 -5.44 -1.20 -16.92
C LEU A 159 -4.73 -0.53 -18.11
N ARG A 160 -3.44 -0.22 -17.93
CA ARG A 160 -2.56 0.36 -18.95
C ARG A 160 -1.16 -0.22 -18.78
N GLY A 161 -0.38 -0.21 -19.84
CA GLY A 161 1.03 -0.59 -19.81
C GLY A 161 1.75 -0.13 -21.07
N ILE A 162 3.08 -0.07 -21.00
CA ILE A 162 3.89 0.12 -22.21
C ILE A 162 3.70 -1.09 -23.11
N VAL A 163 3.67 -2.30 -22.55
CA VAL A 163 3.41 -3.59 -23.23
C VAL A 163 2.27 -4.31 -22.50
N PHE A 164 1.44 -5.03 -23.24
CA PHE A 164 0.41 -5.87 -22.64
C PHE A 164 1.03 -6.99 -21.81
N SER A 165 0.49 -7.24 -20.61
CA SER A 165 0.93 -8.34 -19.76
C SER A 165 -0.27 -9.10 -19.21
N GLY A 166 -0.33 -10.39 -19.56
CA GLY A 166 -1.32 -11.32 -19.03
C GLY A 166 -0.81 -11.98 -17.76
N GLN A 167 -1.63 -11.99 -16.72
CA GLN A 167 -1.35 -12.53 -15.39
C GLN A 167 -2.35 -13.62 -15.04
N ALA A 168 -1.86 -14.73 -14.48
CA ALA A 168 -2.75 -15.79 -14.00
C ALA A 168 -3.59 -15.31 -12.79
N VAL A 169 -4.90 -15.52 -12.87
CA VAL A 169 -5.84 -15.33 -11.75
C VAL A 169 -6.19 -16.70 -11.18
N PRO A 170 -5.81 -16.98 -9.93
CA PRO A 170 -6.07 -18.27 -9.29
C PRO A 170 -7.56 -18.48 -8.99
N ARG A 171 -7.96 -19.74 -8.86
CA ARG A 171 -9.32 -20.10 -8.42
C ARG A 171 -9.60 -19.52 -7.03
N GLY A 172 -10.83 -19.08 -6.80
CA GLY A 172 -11.24 -18.50 -5.52
C GLY A 172 -11.02 -16.99 -5.41
N ALA A 173 -10.49 -16.34 -6.45
CA ALA A 173 -10.36 -14.88 -6.49
C ALA A 173 -11.66 -14.19 -6.94
N VAL A 174 -11.93 -13.03 -6.36
CA VAL A 174 -12.90 -12.02 -6.79
C VAL A 174 -12.13 -10.93 -7.55
N PHE A 175 -12.78 -10.24 -8.48
CA PHE A 175 -12.12 -9.25 -9.31
C PHE A 175 -12.88 -7.92 -9.36
N SER A 176 -12.14 -6.82 -9.49
CA SER A 176 -12.68 -5.45 -9.45
C SER A 176 -13.00 -4.91 -10.84
N VAL A 177 -13.45 -3.65 -10.93
CA VAL A 177 -13.55 -2.92 -12.22
C VAL A 177 -12.18 -2.75 -12.88
N GLY A 178 -11.12 -2.58 -12.08
CA GLY A 178 -9.73 -2.51 -12.55
C GLY A 178 -9.12 -3.88 -12.84
N GLY A 179 -9.52 -4.91 -12.08
CA GLY A 179 -9.14 -6.31 -12.30
C GLY A 179 -10.00 -6.98 -13.35
N LYS A 180 -9.92 -6.51 -14.60
CA LYS A 180 -10.63 -7.16 -15.71
C LYS A 180 -10.08 -8.57 -15.91
N VAL A 181 -10.95 -9.53 -16.23
CA VAL A 181 -10.56 -10.93 -16.38
C VAL A 181 -11.04 -11.48 -17.72
N ALA A 182 -10.16 -12.19 -18.40
CA ALA A 182 -10.47 -13.09 -19.51
C ALA A 182 -10.68 -14.50 -18.97
N LEU A 183 -11.82 -15.08 -19.34
CA LEU A 183 -12.23 -16.43 -19.00
C LEU A 183 -12.22 -17.26 -20.29
N VAL A 184 -11.61 -18.44 -20.20
CA VAL A 184 -11.52 -19.43 -21.27
C VAL A 184 -11.64 -20.82 -20.61
N PRO A 185 -11.90 -21.89 -21.39
CA PRO A 185 -11.88 -23.25 -20.85
C PRO A 185 -10.59 -23.54 -20.07
N GLU A 186 -10.74 -24.16 -18.88
CA GLU A 186 -9.62 -24.31 -17.94
C GLU A 186 -8.43 -25.06 -18.54
N ALA A 187 -8.68 -26.05 -19.40
CA ALA A 187 -7.65 -26.82 -20.11
C ALA A 187 -6.81 -25.98 -21.10
N GLU A 188 -7.29 -24.80 -21.50
CA GLU A 188 -6.64 -23.91 -22.46
C GLU A 188 -6.03 -22.66 -21.79
N LEU A 189 -6.27 -22.44 -20.49
CA LEU A 189 -5.85 -21.22 -19.79
C LEU A 189 -4.35 -20.92 -19.93
N LEU A 190 -3.48 -21.93 -19.80
CA LEU A 190 -2.04 -21.74 -19.95
C LEU A 190 -1.63 -21.39 -21.38
N ALA A 191 -2.29 -21.98 -22.38
CA ALA A 191 -2.03 -21.63 -23.78
C ALA A 191 -2.48 -20.20 -24.10
N TYR A 192 -3.63 -19.76 -23.57
CA TYR A 192 -4.05 -18.36 -23.69
C TYR A 192 -3.17 -17.41 -22.89
N LEU A 193 -2.65 -17.83 -21.73
CA LEU A 193 -1.68 -17.04 -20.96
C LEU A 193 -0.39 -16.82 -21.76
N ALA A 194 0.09 -17.84 -22.49
CA ALA A 194 1.19 -17.70 -23.44
C ALA A 194 0.84 -16.72 -24.56
N LEU A 195 -0.32 -16.89 -25.20
CA LEU A 195 -0.77 -16.06 -26.32
C LEU A 195 -0.90 -14.59 -25.90
N PHE A 196 -1.47 -14.32 -24.74
CA PHE A 196 -1.67 -12.97 -24.20
C PHE A 196 -0.35 -12.25 -23.94
N ASN A 197 0.72 -12.98 -23.61
CA ASN A 197 2.04 -12.39 -23.38
C ASN A 197 2.92 -12.34 -24.65
N SER A 198 2.36 -12.64 -25.83
CA SER A 198 3.09 -12.63 -27.09
C SER A 198 3.14 -11.25 -27.77
N ALA A 199 4.17 -11.00 -28.56
CA ALA A 199 4.34 -9.80 -29.37
C ALA A 199 3.19 -9.60 -30.38
N VAL A 200 2.61 -10.69 -30.89
CA VAL A 200 1.46 -10.63 -31.82
C VAL A 200 0.22 -10.09 -31.11
N PHE A 201 -0.07 -10.57 -29.91
CA PHE A 201 -1.23 -10.09 -29.14
C PHE A 201 -1.09 -8.62 -28.76
N ASP A 202 0.11 -8.23 -28.31
CA ASP A 202 0.45 -6.83 -28.01
C ASP A 202 0.33 -5.94 -29.27
N ALA A 203 0.78 -6.39 -30.44
CA ALA A 203 0.63 -5.65 -31.69
C ALA A 203 -0.84 -5.48 -32.09
N LEU A 204 -1.66 -6.53 -31.94
CA LEU A 204 -3.09 -6.50 -32.25
C LEU A 204 -3.87 -5.53 -31.37
N ILE A 205 -3.59 -5.49 -30.06
CA ILE A 205 -4.29 -4.58 -29.15
C ILE A 205 -3.91 -3.12 -29.38
N ARG A 206 -2.66 -2.85 -29.78
CA ARG A 206 -2.20 -1.51 -30.14
C ARG A 206 -2.83 -0.94 -31.41
N VAL A 207 -3.46 -1.76 -32.25
CA VAL A 207 -4.24 -1.26 -33.39
C VAL A 207 -5.34 -0.30 -32.93
N PHE A 208 -5.87 -0.51 -31.72
CA PHE A 208 -6.92 0.32 -31.11
C PHE A 208 -6.37 1.54 -30.35
N ALA A 209 -5.04 1.75 -30.35
CA ALA A 209 -4.40 2.86 -29.66
C ALA A 209 -4.66 4.21 -30.34
N GLY A 210 -5.64 4.98 -29.86
CA GLY A 210 -5.72 6.43 -30.10
C GLY A 210 -4.82 7.18 -29.11
N LYS A 211 -3.76 7.85 -29.58
CA LYS A 211 -2.71 8.51 -28.79
C LYS A 211 -3.16 9.78 -28.02
N VAL A 212 -4.10 9.64 -27.08
CA VAL A 212 -4.15 10.58 -25.93
C VAL A 212 -4.16 9.74 -24.67
N GLY A 213 -2.96 9.50 -24.10
CA GLY A 213 -2.78 8.84 -22.79
C GLY A 213 -2.59 7.30 -22.82
N GLY A 214 -2.08 6.74 -23.92
CA GLY A 214 -1.78 5.30 -24.07
C GLY A 214 -3.02 4.40 -24.26
N VAL A 215 -2.79 3.11 -24.54
CA VAL A 215 -3.88 2.13 -24.65
C VAL A 215 -4.42 1.82 -23.27
N GLN A 216 -5.70 2.13 -23.05
CA GLN A 216 -6.45 1.53 -21.95
C GLN A 216 -6.93 0.16 -22.41
N TYR A 217 -6.46 -0.90 -21.75
CA TYR A 217 -6.84 -2.27 -22.05
C TYR A 217 -8.25 -2.56 -21.51
N GLU A 218 -9.26 -2.02 -22.20
CA GLU A 218 -10.66 -2.20 -21.87
C GLU A 218 -11.19 -3.57 -22.32
N VAL A 219 -12.20 -4.06 -21.60
CA VAL A 219 -12.82 -5.37 -21.86
C VAL A 219 -13.27 -5.48 -23.32
N GLY A 220 -13.96 -4.46 -23.83
CA GLY A 220 -14.48 -4.47 -25.20
C GLY A 220 -13.38 -4.56 -26.27
N LEU A 221 -12.18 -4.06 -25.99
CA LEU A 221 -11.05 -4.20 -26.90
C LEU A 221 -10.59 -5.66 -26.94
N ILE A 222 -10.33 -6.25 -25.78
CA ILE A 222 -9.92 -7.67 -25.67
C ILE A 222 -10.95 -8.59 -26.34
N GLN A 223 -12.24 -8.35 -26.08
CA GLN A 223 -13.35 -9.10 -26.70
C GLN A 223 -13.31 -9.09 -28.23
N SER A 224 -12.81 -8.01 -28.83
CA SER A 224 -12.78 -7.80 -30.28
C SER A 224 -11.53 -8.36 -30.96
N LEU A 225 -10.49 -8.73 -30.20
CA LEU A 225 -9.22 -9.18 -30.78
C LEU A 225 -9.36 -10.52 -31.51
N PRO A 226 -8.74 -10.69 -32.69
CA PRO A 226 -8.74 -11.95 -33.42
C PRO A 226 -7.82 -12.94 -32.73
N VAL A 227 -8.35 -14.12 -32.41
CA VAL A 227 -7.61 -15.20 -31.76
C VAL A 227 -7.81 -16.53 -32.50
N PRO A 228 -6.72 -17.21 -32.90
CA PRO A 228 -6.80 -18.53 -33.52
C PRO A 228 -7.35 -19.56 -32.54
N ALA A 229 -8.00 -20.60 -33.09
CA ALA A 229 -8.28 -21.79 -32.30
C ALA A 229 -6.95 -22.48 -31.97
N VAL A 230 -6.67 -22.69 -30.68
CA VAL A 230 -5.42 -23.33 -30.27
C VAL A 230 -5.57 -24.84 -30.47
N GLY A 231 -5.07 -25.35 -31.60
CA GLY A 231 -5.07 -26.80 -31.86
C GLY A 231 -4.30 -27.59 -30.79
N ILE A 232 -4.65 -28.87 -30.60
CA ILE A 232 -4.16 -29.73 -29.50
C ILE A 232 -2.61 -29.74 -29.38
N SER A 233 -1.89 -29.81 -30.51
CA SER A 233 -0.43 -29.85 -30.52
C SER A 233 0.22 -28.51 -30.13
N HIS A 234 -0.33 -27.38 -30.60
CA HIS A 234 0.17 -26.05 -30.22
C HIS A 234 -0.16 -25.73 -28.76
N SER A 235 -1.34 -26.17 -28.30
CA SER A 235 -1.79 -26.02 -26.92
C SER A 235 -0.82 -26.66 -25.94
N SER A 236 -0.31 -27.86 -26.23
CA SER A 236 0.60 -28.59 -25.34
C SER A 236 1.95 -27.89 -25.15
N SER A 237 2.58 -27.41 -26.22
CA SER A 237 3.87 -26.70 -26.15
C SER A 237 3.74 -25.34 -25.45
N LEU A 238 2.75 -24.54 -25.85
CA LEU A 238 2.48 -23.23 -25.24
C LEU A 238 2.15 -23.37 -23.75
N THR A 239 1.37 -24.40 -23.38
CA THR A 239 1.03 -24.72 -22.00
C THR A 239 2.27 -25.00 -21.16
N ALA A 240 3.19 -25.85 -21.65
CA ALA A 240 4.41 -26.18 -20.93
C ALA A 240 5.31 -24.94 -20.75
N MET A 241 5.49 -24.13 -21.79
CA MET A 241 6.31 -22.92 -21.72
C MET A 241 5.72 -21.86 -20.78
N ALA A 242 4.40 -21.61 -20.86
CA ALA A 242 3.74 -20.66 -19.96
C ALA A 242 3.79 -21.11 -18.49
N ARG A 243 3.62 -22.42 -18.22
CA ARG A 243 3.78 -22.96 -16.86
C ARG A 243 5.21 -22.72 -16.34
N THR A 244 6.22 -22.99 -17.15
CA THR A 244 7.62 -22.78 -16.76
C THR A 244 7.90 -21.29 -16.53
N ALA A 245 7.51 -20.41 -17.46
CA ALA A 245 7.68 -18.96 -17.31
C ALA A 245 6.97 -18.42 -16.06
N TRP A 246 5.75 -18.89 -15.78
CA TRP A 246 5.03 -18.59 -14.55
C TRP A 246 5.78 -19.03 -13.30
N THR A 247 6.31 -20.26 -13.30
CA THR A 247 7.05 -20.84 -12.16
C THR A 247 8.32 -20.03 -11.87
N LEU A 248 9.10 -19.72 -12.90
CA LEU A 248 10.31 -18.91 -12.79
C LEU A 248 9.99 -17.51 -12.27
N ARG A 249 8.93 -16.86 -12.79
CA ARG A 249 8.51 -15.54 -12.31
C ARG A 249 8.04 -15.59 -10.85
N ARG A 250 7.28 -16.62 -10.44
CA ARG A 250 6.86 -16.81 -9.05
C ARG A 250 8.04 -16.98 -8.10
N ARG A 251 9.12 -17.65 -8.49
CA ARG A 251 10.33 -17.81 -7.66
C ARG A 251 10.97 -16.48 -7.28
N LEU A 252 10.89 -15.45 -8.14
CA LEU A 252 11.37 -14.10 -7.79
C LEU A 252 10.61 -13.48 -6.60
N TYR A 253 9.35 -13.88 -6.38
CA TYR A 253 8.54 -13.43 -5.24
C TYR A 253 8.78 -14.25 -3.97
N SER A 254 9.52 -15.36 -4.03
CA SER A 254 9.77 -16.23 -2.87
C SER A 254 10.57 -15.56 -1.74
N ARG A 255 11.24 -14.44 -2.03
CA ARG A 255 11.97 -13.63 -1.04
C ARG A 255 11.14 -12.55 -0.36
N ILE A 256 9.93 -12.28 -0.85
CA ILE A 256 9.10 -11.15 -0.42
C ILE A 256 8.16 -11.63 0.68
N GLU A 257 8.41 -11.25 1.93
CA GLU A 257 7.69 -11.79 3.11
C GLU A 257 6.18 -11.53 3.15
N ILE A 258 5.73 -10.52 2.40
CA ILE A 258 4.31 -10.19 2.25
C ILE A 258 3.67 -10.90 1.05
N SER A 259 4.38 -11.79 0.37
CA SER A 259 3.86 -12.53 -0.77
C SER A 259 3.32 -13.91 -0.40
N HIS A 260 2.30 -14.37 -1.12
CA HIS A 260 1.81 -15.75 -1.04
C HIS A 260 2.88 -16.78 -1.44
N ALA A 261 3.89 -16.38 -2.22
CA ALA A 261 4.99 -17.23 -2.65
C ALA A 261 6.16 -17.30 -1.64
N PHE A 262 6.11 -16.53 -0.55
CA PHE A 262 7.25 -16.40 0.37
C PHE A 262 7.73 -17.73 0.92
N LEU A 263 9.05 -17.93 0.89
CA LEU A 263 9.78 -19.07 1.45
C LEU A 263 10.84 -18.59 2.45
N LEU A 264 11.87 -17.90 1.96
CA LEU A 264 13.02 -17.45 2.75
C LEU A 264 13.57 -16.12 2.20
N PRO A 265 14.16 -15.27 3.06
CA PRO A 265 14.92 -14.10 2.61
C PRO A 265 16.00 -14.47 1.58
N ALA A 266 16.22 -13.60 0.60
CA ALA A 266 17.23 -13.79 -0.45
C ALA A 266 18.62 -14.16 0.11
N LEU A 267 19.03 -13.52 1.21
CA LEU A 267 20.35 -13.72 1.81
C LEU A 267 20.53 -15.11 2.44
N LEU A 268 19.48 -15.90 2.63
CA LEU A 268 19.58 -17.26 3.18
C LEU A 268 19.63 -18.35 2.10
N GLN A 269 19.60 -17.98 0.82
CA GLN A 269 19.56 -18.93 -0.28
C GLN A 269 20.95 -19.29 -0.84
N ASP A 270 22.00 -18.62 -0.37
CA ASP A 270 23.40 -18.90 -0.72
C ASP A 270 24.28 -18.93 0.55
N SER A 271 25.60 -19.01 0.40
CA SER A 271 26.62 -19.06 1.46
C SER A 271 27.56 -17.85 1.38
N GLY A 272 28.43 -17.67 2.39
CA GLY A 272 29.40 -16.56 2.41
C GLY A 272 28.92 -15.31 3.17
N SER A 273 29.52 -14.15 2.86
CA SER A 273 29.19 -12.85 3.44
C SER A 273 27.81 -12.35 2.98
N LEU A 274 27.18 -11.42 3.72
CA LEU A 274 25.90 -10.84 3.32
C LEU A 274 25.99 -10.12 1.98
N VAL A 275 27.10 -9.43 1.70
CA VAL A 275 27.35 -8.83 0.38
C VAL A 275 27.43 -9.90 -0.71
N ALA A 276 28.23 -10.96 -0.51
CA ALA A 276 28.36 -12.03 -1.49
C ALA A 276 27.03 -12.76 -1.74
N ARG A 277 26.23 -12.97 -0.69
CA ARG A 277 24.86 -13.54 -0.78
C ARG A 277 23.93 -12.62 -1.57
N ALA A 278 24.01 -11.30 -1.35
CA ALA A 278 23.22 -10.33 -2.12
C ALA A 278 23.59 -10.38 -3.60
N GLU A 279 24.88 -10.34 -3.93
CA GLU A 279 25.38 -10.45 -5.31
C GLU A 279 24.99 -11.78 -5.98
N ALA A 280 25.05 -12.89 -5.24
CA ALA A 280 24.63 -14.20 -5.74
C ALA A 280 23.14 -14.21 -6.08
N TRP A 281 22.30 -13.64 -5.21
CA TRP A 281 20.88 -13.51 -5.48
C TRP A 281 20.60 -12.62 -6.70
N ILE A 282 21.33 -11.52 -6.87
CA ILE A 282 21.17 -10.62 -8.02
C ILE A 282 21.47 -11.36 -9.32
N ARG A 283 22.59 -12.11 -9.36
CA ARG A 283 22.93 -12.95 -10.51
C ARG A 283 21.87 -14.03 -10.76
N HIS A 284 21.37 -14.66 -9.70
CA HIS A 284 20.32 -15.67 -9.81
C HIS A 284 19.03 -15.09 -10.39
N ALA A 285 18.58 -13.93 -9.88
CA ALA A 285 17.40 -13.24 -10.36
C ALA A 285 17.53 -12.82 -11.83
N ALA A 286 18.68 -12.24 -12.22
CA ALA A 286 18.95 -11.89 -13.61
C ALA A 286 18.93 -13.13 -14.54
N GLY A 287 19.52 -14.25 -14.11
CA GLY A 287 19.47 -15.50 -14.86
C GLY A 287 18.06 -16.07 -15.00
N LEU A 288 17.21 -15.95 -13.97
CA LEU A 288 15.80 -16.34 -14.08
C LEU A 288 15.05 -15.46 -15.10
N GLU A 289 15.33 -14.15 -15.14
CA GLU A 289 14.72 -13.24 -16.10
C GLU A 289 15.16 -13.52 -17.54
N GLU A 290 16.45 -13.78 -17.76
CA GLU A 290 16.98 -14.19 -19.06
C GLU A 290 16.28 -15.44 -19.59
N VAL A 291 16.12 -16.47 -18.75
CA VAL A 291 15.39 -17.69 -19.13
C VAL A 291 13.91 -17.43 -19.40
N ILE A 292 13.27 -16.53 -18.65
CA ILE A 292 11.88 -16.12 -18.93
C ILE A 292 11.77 -15.42 -20.30
N ASP A 293 12.74 -14.61 -20.67
CA ASP A 293 12.78 -13.92 -21.95
C ASP A 293 13.05 -14.90 -23.11
N GLU A 294 13.91 -15.90 -22.92
CA GLU A 294 14.10 -17.01 -23.87
C GLU A 294 12.80 -17.79 -24.13
N TYR A 295 12.06 -18.13 -23.07
CA TYR A 295 10.75 -18.76 -23.19
C TYR A 295 9.74 -17.84 -23.89
N SER A 296 9.78 -16.53 -23.60
CA SER A 296 8.89 -15.56 -24.25
C SER A 296 9.18 -15.44 -25.75
N ALA A 297 10.45 -15.40 -26.16
CA ALA A 297 10.85 -15.42 -27.57
C ALA A 297 10.42 -16.72 -28.28
N THR A 298 10.53 -17.86 -27.59
CA THR A 298 10.07 -19.14 -28.13
C THR A 298 8.54 -19.19 -28.23
N ILE A 299 7.82 -18.64 -27.26
CA ILE A 299 6.36 -18.46 -27.33
C ILE A 299 6.00 -17.59 -28.54
N ASP A 300 6.71 -16.49 -28.76
CA ASP A 300 6.51 -15.63 -29.93
C ASP A 300 6.69 -16.41 -31.25
N ASP A 301 7.76 -17.20 -31.39
CA ASP A 301 7.97 -18.07 -32.56
C ASP A 301 6.80 -19.02 -32.82
N HIS A 302 6.22 -19.59 -31.76
CA HIS A 302 5.06 -20.45 -31.85
C HIS A 302 3.78 -19.68 -32.22
N VAL A 303 3.59 -18.48 -31.66
CA VAL A 303 2.41 -17.66 -31.90
C VAL A 303 2.44 -17.02 -33.30
N PHE A 304 3.58 -16.53 -33.79
CA PHE A 304 3.72 -16.06 -35.17
C PHE A 304 3.33 -17.14 -36.18
N ARG A 305 3.77 -18.39 -35.95
CA ARG A 305 3.36 -19.55 -36.78
C ARG A 305 1.87 -19.85 -36.67
N LEU A 306 1.29 -19.74 -35.47
CA LEU A 306 -0.13 -19.99 -35.24
C LEU A 306 -1.02 -18.98 -35.99
N TYR A 307 -0.59 -17.73 -36.07
CA TYR A 307 -1.27 -16.68 -36.84
C TYR A 307 -0.92 -16.71 -38.35
N GLY A 308 0.02 -17.56 -38.78
CA GLY A 308 0.44 -17.65 -40.19
C GLY A 308 1.21 -16.42 -40.69
N ILE A 309 1.86 -15.67 -39.79
CA ILE A 309 2.59 -14.45 -40.12
C ILE A 309 3.96 -14.82 -40.71
N ALA A 310 4.28 -14.25 -41.88
CA ALA A 310 5.56 -14.48 -42.55
C ALA A 310 6.73 -13.79 -41.83
N THR A 311 7.96 -14.33 -41.99
CA THR A 311 9.17 -13.82 -41.32
C THR A 311 9.46 -12.34 -41.61
N GLU A 312 9.14 -11.86 -42.81
CA GLU A 312 9.34 -10.45 -43.17
C GLU A 312 8.36 -9.51 -42.46
N ASP A 313 7.13 -9.95 -42.21
CA ASP A 313 6.12 -9.18 -41.47
C ASP A 313 6.39 -9.22 -39.97
N ARG A 314 6.94 -10.34 -39.46
CA ARG A 314 7.39 -10.47 -38.09
C ARG A 314 8.41 -9.39 -37.70
N LYS A 315 9.46 -9.20 -38.52
CA LYS A 315 10.49 -8.16 -38.25
C LYS A 315 9.87 -6.77 -38.12
N ARG A 316 8.85 -6.46 -38.91
CA ARG A 316 8.13 -5.16 -38.84
C ARG A 316 7.29 -5.03 -37.57
N ILE A 317 6.61 -6.10 -37.16
CA ILE A 317 5.85 -6.13 -35.90
C ILE A 317 6.80 -5.90 -34.72
N GLU A 318 7.91 -6.61 -34.67
CA GLU A 318 8.92 -6.47 -33.61
C GLU A 318 9.56 -5.06 -33.61
N GLN A 319 9.85 -4.48 -34.78
CA GLN A 319 10.38 -3.13 -34.90
C GLN A 319 9.35 -2.04 -34.55
N GLY A 320 8.09 -2.21 -34.94
CA GLY A 320 6.99 -1.28 -34.66
C GLY A 320 6.59 -1.24 -33.18
N VAL A 321 6.76 -2.36 -32.48
CA VAL A 321 6.63 -2.43 -31.01
C VAL A 321 7.74 -1.62 -30.33
N ASN A 322 8.98 -1.76 -30.79
CA ASN A 322 10.15 -1.06 -30.22
C ASN A 322 10.20 0.46 -30.53
N ALA A 323 9.75 0.90 -31.71
CA ALA A 323 9.76 2.32 -32.11
C ALA A 323 8.74 3.20 -31.35
N SER A 324 7.81 2.58 -30.61
CA SER A 324 6.83 3.29 -29.77
C SER A 324 7.21 3.36 -28.28
N GLY A 325 8.43 2.90 -27.93
CA GLY A 325 8.94 2.80 -26.57
C GLY A 325 9.60 4.07 -26.01
N GLU A 326 9.65 5.18 -26.76
CA GLU A 326 10.18 6.45 -26.25
C GLU A 326 9.07 7.28 -25.60
N ASP A 327 9.13 7.30 -24.26
CA ASP A 327 8.68 8.35 -23.32
C ASP A 327 7.46 9.20 -23.74
N ASP A 328 6.28 8.60 -23.83
CA ASP A 328 5.02 9.36 -23.78
C ASP A 328 4.61 9.45 -22.31
N GLY A 329 5.02 10.55 -21.65
CA GLY A 329 4.90 10.85 -20.22
C GLY A 329 3.69 10.22 -19.52
N MET A 330 3.90 9.03 -18.98
CA MET A 330 2.88 8.27 -18.28
C MET A 330 2.63 8.92 -16.92
N VAL A 331 1.58 9.72 -16.82
CA VAL A 331 1.08 10.20 -15.53
C VAL A 331 0.54 8.98 -14.79
N PRO A 332 1.09 8.62 -13.62
CA PRO A 332 0.51 7.58 -12.78
C PRO A 332 -0.97 7.92 -12.57
N THR A 333 -1.87 6.97 -12.86
CA THR A 333 -3.27 7.16 -12.49
C THR A 333 -3.33 7.33 -10.97
N GLU A 334 -4.39 7.94 -10.43
CA GLU A 334 -4.47 8.18 -8.98
C GLU A 334 -4.28 6.87 -8.18
N ASP A 335 -4.51 5.67 -8.76
CA ASP A 335 -4.30 4.31 -8.19
C ASP A 335 -2.88 3.75 -8.27
N ASP A 336 -1.98 4.44 -8.99
CA ASP A 336 -0.59 4.03 -9.21
C ASP A 336 0.37 4.60 -8.16
N GLY A 337 -0.13 5.29 -7.12
CA GLY A 337 0.64 5.96 -6.06
C GLY A 337 1.40 5.04 -5.08
N ASP A 338 1.72 3.81 -5.47
CA ASP A 338 2.67 2.98 -4.73
C ASP A 338 4.05 3.14 -5.37
N GLU A 339 4.94 3.95 -4.81
CA GLU A 339 6.35 3.92 -5.20
C GLU A 339 6.96 2.57 -4.74
N GLU A 340 6.74 1.51 -5.53
CA GLU A 340 7.81 0.53 -5.71
C GLU A 340 8.81 1.18 -6.63
N GLU A 341 9.68 1.99 -6.03
CA GLU A 341 11.04 2.05 -6.52
C GLU A 341 11.47 0.59 -6.76
N VAL A 342 11.81 0.28 -8.00
CA VAL A 342 12.78 -0.77 -8.27
C VAL A 342 14.02 -0.28 -7.53
N ALA A 343 14.14 -0.68 -6.27
CA ALA A 343 15.18 -0.19 -5.37
C ALA A 343 16.53 -0.40 -6.08
N GLU A 344 17.33 0.67 -6.14
CA GLU A 344 18.73 0.54 -6.50
C GLU A 344 19.31 -0.64 -5.73
N VAL A 345 19.87 -1.58 -6.49
CA VAL A 345 20.19 -2.92 -6.03
C VAL A 345 21.42 -2.83 -5.12
N ASP A 346 21.15 -2.67 -3.84
CA ASP A 346 22.13 -2.66 -2.75
C ASP A 346 21.84 -3.81 -1.75
N ALA A 347 22.84 -4.26 -1.01
CA ALA A 347 22.69 -5.31 -0.01
C ALA A 347 21.79 -4.86 1.16
N ALA A 348 21.75 -3.56 1.48
CA ALA A 348 21.04 -2.99 2.62
C ALA A 348 19.51 -3.31 2.65
N PRO A 349 18.73 -3.15 1.56
CA PRO A 349 17.33 -3.61 1.51
C PRO A 349 17.16 -5.12 1.77
N MET A 350 18.11 -5.95 1.34
CA MET A 350 18.07 -7.39 1.59
C MET A 350 18.40 -7.72 3.05
N VAL A 351 19.33 -6.97 3.67
CA VAL A 351 19.60 -7.06 5.12
C VAL A 351 18.39 -6.64 5.93
N THR A 352 17.74 -5.54 5.57
CA THR A 352 16.47 -5.10 6.18
C THR A 352 15.41 -6.20 6.08
N SER A 353 15.38 -6.93 4.95
CA SER A 353 14.47 -8.07 4.76
C SER A 353 14.80 -9.26 5.65
N LEU A 354 16.09 -9.58 5.80
CA LEU A 354 16.56 -10.61 6.71
C LEU A 354 16.19 -10.28 8.17
N LEU A 355 16.34 -9.02 8.59
CA LEU A 355 16.00 -8.57 9.94
C LEU A 355 14.49 -8.55 10.19
N SER A 356 13.68 -8.11 9.22
CA SER A 356 12.20 -8.20 9.31
C SER A 356 11.72 -9.65 9.42
N TRP A 357 12.31 -10.56 8.63
CA TRP A 357 12.04 -11.98 8.73
C TRP A 357 12.46 -12.55 10.09
N SER A 358 13.65 -12.19 10.58
CA SER A 358 14.16 -12.64 11.88
C SER A 358 13.27 -12.14 13.04
N LEU A 359 12.76 -10.91 12.96
CA LEU A 359 11.75 -10.39 13.88
C LEU A 359 10.44 -11.20 13.78
N GLY A 360 10.04 -11.58 12.57
CA GLY A 360 8.93 -12.50 12.36
C GLY A 360 9.14 -13.87 13.01
N ILE A 361 10.35 -14.43 12.97
CA ILE A 361 10.70 -15.66 13.71
C ILE A 361 10.58 -15.44 15.22
N ALA A 362 11.08 -14.30 15.74
CA ALA A 362 10.99 -13.95 17.14
C ALA A 362 9.54 -13.84 17.65
N PHE A 363 8.58 -13.48 16.78
CA PHE A 363 7.14 -13.48 17.07
C PHE A 363 6.41 -14.81 16.74
N GLY A 364 7.11 -15.80 16.21
CA GLY A 364 6.55 -17.09 15.82
C GLY A 364 5.72 -17.06 14.54
N ARG A 365 6.02 -16.14 13.61
CA ARG A 365 5.31 -16.00 12.34
C ARG A 365 5.89 -16.90 11.24
N PHE A 366 7.21 -17.00 11.15
CA PHE A 366 7.90 -17.78 10.12
C PHE A 366 8.51 -19.06 10.70
N ASP A 367 8.77 -20.04 9.84
CA ASP A 367 9.34 -21.32 10.23
C ASP A 367 10.85 -21.34 9.95
N VAL A 368 11.67 -21.25 11.01
CA VAL A 368 13.13 -21.22 10.89
C VAL A 368 13.71 -22.52 10.33
N ARG A 369 12.98 -23.64 10.43
CA ARG A 369 13.43 -24.96 9.99
C ARG A 369 13.61 -25.07 8.47
N LEU A 370 13.00 -24.15 7.71
CA LEU A 370 13.26 -24.02 6.27
C LEU A 370 14.69 -23.52 6.01
N ALA A 371 15.21 -22.62 6.85
CA ALA A 371 16.57 -22.11 6.72
C ALA A 371 17.62 -23.12 7.24
N THR A 372 17.29 -23.91 8.27
CA THR A 372 18.20 -24.95 8.81
C THR A 372 18.17 -26.25 8.00
N GLY A 373 17.19 -26.44 7.11
CA GLY A 373 17.01 -27.66 6.33
C GLY A 373 16.27 -28.79 7.07
N GLU A 374 15.84 -28.57 8.31
CA GLU A 374 15.02 -29.52 9.08
C GLU A 374 13.62 -29.71 8.49
N ARG A 375 13.13 -28.73 7.73
CA ARG A 375 11.85 -28.79 6.99
C ARG A 375 12.12 -28.54 5.51
N ALA A 376 11.58 -29.40 4.65
CA ALA A 376 11.59 -29.19 3.21
C ALA A 376 10.55 -28.13 2.79
N ALA A 377 10.86 -27.40 1.72
CA ALA A 377 9.87 -26.55 1.06
C ALA A 377 8.68 -27.41 0.55
N PRO A 378 7.44 -26.92 0.65
CA PRO A 378 6.30 -27.63 0.10
C PRO A 378 6.38 -27.69 -1.44
N LEU A 379 5.59 -28.60 -2.03
CA LEU A 379 5.46 -28.70 -3.49
C LEU A 379 5.02 -27.35 -4.09
N GLU A 380 5.59 -26.99 -5.23
CA GLU A 380 5.20 -25.79 -5.97
C GLU A 380 3.74 -25.93 -6.45
N PRO A 381 2.89 -24.89 -6.27
CA PRO A 381 1.50 -24.92 -6.74
C PRO A 381 1.43 -24.73 -8.26
N GLU A 382 0.32 -25.17 -8.86
CA GLU A 382 0.02 -24.89 -10.27
C GLU A 382 -0.50 -23.44 -10.46
N PRO A 383 -0.37 -22.85 -11.67
CA PRO A 383 -0.66 -21.44 -11.91
C PRO A 383 -2.05 -20.92 -11.52
N PHE A 384 -3.05 -21.79 -11.50
CA PHE A 384 -4.45 -21.45 -11.22
C PHE A 384 -4.98 -22.09 -9.92
N ASP A 385 -4.10 -22.73 -9.14
CA ASP A 385 -4.47 -23.25 -7.82
C ASP A 385 -4.88 -22.11 -6.88
N PRO A 386 -5.80 -22.35 -5.93
CA PRO A 386 -6.16 -21.36 -4.93
C PRO A 386 -4.94 -20.84 -4.16
N LEU A 387 -4.91 -19.53 -3.88
CA LEU A 387 -3.85 -18.95 -3.07
C LEU A 387 -3.87 -19.52 -1.65
N PRO A 388 -2.70 -19.81 -1.07
CA PRO A 388 -2.63 -20.36 0.27
C PRO A 388 -2.98 -19.30 1.32
N VAL A 389 -3.64 -19.70 2.40
CA VAL A 389 -4.00 -18.79 3.52
C VAL A 389 -2.75 -18.28 4.25
N CYS A 390 -1.72 -19.13 4.34
CA CYS A 390 -0.41 -18.79 4.88
C CYS A 390 0.64 -19.07 3.82
N SER A 391 1.63 -18.19 3.67
CA SER A 391 2.71 -18.46 2.72
C SER A 391 3.54 -19.68 3.15
N PRO A 392 4.17 -20.40 2.21
CA PRO A 392 5.00 -21.56 2.50
C PRO A 392 6.03 -21.39 3.63
N GLY A 393 6.58 -20.17 3.75
CA GLY A 393 7.55 -19.77 4.77
C GLY A 393 6.99 -19.58 6.19
N MET A 394 5.67 -19.58 6.36
CA MET A 394 5.03 -19.36 7.67
C MET A 394 5.05 -20.60 8.55
N LEU A 395 5.10 -20.37 9.86
CA LEU A 395 4.96 -21.41 10.87
C LEU A 395 3.47 -21.71 11.08
N THR A 396 3.04 -22.88 10.63
CA THR A 396 1.65 -23.32 10.66
C THR A 396 1.49 -24.63 11.44
N GLY A 397 0.29 -24.83 11.98
CA GLY A 397 -0.11 -26.11 12.56
C GLY A 397 -0.62 -27.07 11.49
N ASP A 398 -1.09 -28.25 11.92
CA ASP A 398 -1.65 -29.27 11.01
C ASP A 398 -2.91 -28.78 10.27
N ASP A 399 -3.56 -27.73 10.77
CA ASP A 399 -4.71 -27.06 10.14
C ASP A 399 -4.30 -26.08 9.02
N GLY A 400 -3.01 -25.88 8.78
CA GLY A 400 -2.48 -24.92 7.80
C GLY A 400 -2.63 -23.45 8.22
N LEU A 401 -2.95 -23.20 9.49
CA LEU A 401 -3.11 -21.85 10.06
C LEU A 401 -1.97 -21.54 11.04
N PRO A 402 -1.73 -20.25 11.38
CA PRO A 402 -0.66 -19.90 12.29
C PRO A 402 -0.83 -20.54 13.66
N VAL A 403 0.29 -20.98 14.23
CA VAL A 403 0.34 -21.57 15.57
C VAL A 403 0.24 -20.49 16.65
N THR A 404 -0.46 -20.80 17.73
CA THR A 404 -0.54 -19.90 18.90
C THR A 404 0.61 -20.09 19.89
N ALA A 405 1.34 -21.21 19.82
CA ALA A 405 2.51 -21.49 20.64
C ALA A 405 3.56 -22.24 19.82
N ALA A 406 4.83 -22.21 20.27
CA ALA A 406 5.91 -22.94 19.63
C ALA A 406 5.62 -24.45 19.67
N PRO A 407 5.59 -25.15 18.53
CA PRO A 407 5.42 -26.60 18.50
C PRO A 407 6.54 -27.31 19.27
N ALA A 408 6.25 -28.51 19.77
CA ALA A 408 7.27 -29.34 20.40
C ALA A 408 8.42 -29.60 19.40
N GLY A 409 9.66 -29.38 19.84
CA GLY A 409 10.84 -29.51 18.99
C GLY A 409 11.13 -28.31 18.08
N ASN A 410 10.39 -27.20 18.18
CA ASN A 410 10.77 -25.98 17.46
C ASN A 410 12.09 -25.42 18.01
N PRO A 411 13.09 -25.07 17.16
CA PRO A 411 14.40 -24.63 17.62
C PRO A 411 14.40 -23.37 18.51
N LEU A 412 13.43 -22.47 18.29
CA LEU A 412 13.31 -21.19 18.99
C LEU A 412 11.93 -21.06 19.64
N THR A 413 11.88 -20.48 20.84
CA THR A 413 10.62 -20.13 21.51
C THR A 413 10.20 -18.70 21.18
N PHE A 414 8.91 -18.42 21.18
CA PHE A 414 8.37 -17.07 20.98
C PHE A 414 7.22 -16.76 21.97
N PRO A 415 6.96 -15.48 22.27
CA PRO A 415 5.85 -15.05 23.11
C PRO A 415 4.47 -15.44 22.56
N GLY A 416 3.69 -16.18 23.34
CA GLY A 416 2.30 -16.51 23.00
C GLY A 416 1.38 -15.29 22.93
N ASP A 417 1.63 -14.31 23.80
CA ASP A 417 0.97 -12.99 23.87
C ASP A 417 1.45 -12.01 22.79
N GLY A 418 2.52 -12.34 22.07
CA GLY A 418 3.09 -11.51 21.01
C GLY A 418 3.75 -10.23 21.48
N ILE A 419 4.26 -10.19 22.72
CA ILE A 419 4.95 -9.01 23.27
C ILE A 419 6.46 -9.27 23.39
N LEU A 420 7.25 -8.36 22.81
CA LEU A 420 8.70 -8.25 23.01
C LEU A 420 9.03 -6.83 23.48
N VAL A 421 10.22 -6.63 24.07
CA VAL A 421 10.67 -5.31 24.55
C VAL A 421 12.09 -5.02 24.10
N ASP A 422 12.40 -3.77 23.84
CA ASP A 422 13.77 -3.31 23.71
C ASP A 422 14.31 -2.99 25.12
N ASP A 423 14.81 -4.03 25.80
CA ASP A 423 15.29 -3.91 27.19
C ASP A 423 16.42 -4.93 27.46
N PRO A 424 17.69 -4.50 27.36
CA PRO A 424 18.83 -5.38 27.58
C PRO A 424 18.77 -6.13 28.92
N GLY A 425 18.87 -7.46 28.86
CA GLY A 425 18.81 -8.34 30.04
C GLY A 425 17.41 -8.84 30.37
N HIS A 426 16.35 -8.27 29.79
CA HIS A 426 15.01 -8.80 29.96
C HIS A 426 14.83 -10.14 29.22
N PRO A 427 14.07 -11.13 29.76
CA PRO A 427 13.83 -12.41 29.07
C PRO A 427 13.10 -12.27 27.72
N ARG A 428 12.35 -11.18 27.55
CA ARG A 428 11.62 -10.82 26.31
C ARG A 428 12.36 -9.78 25.46
N ASP A 429 13.68 -9.64 25.63
CA ASP A 429 14.48 -8.70 24.85
C ASP A 429 14.40 -9.01 23.34
N LEU A 430 13.91 -8.05 22.56
CA LEU A 430 13.67 -8.18 21.12
C LEU A 430 14.96 -8.47 20.37
N VAL A 431 16.02 -7.72 20.66
CA VAL A 431 17.28 -7.83 19.93
C VAL A 431 17.95 -9.17 20.22
N ARG A 432 17.89 -9.67 21.47
CA ARG A 432 18.33 -11.02 21.84
C ARG A 432 17.52 -12.10 21.11
N ALA A 433 16.20 -11.94 20.98
CA ALA A 433 15.37 -12.89 20.27
C ALA A 433 15.72 -12.94 18.78
N VAL A 434 15.91 -11.78 18.14
CA VAL A 434 16.38 -11.67 16.75
C VAL A 434 17.79 -12.24 16.60
N ARG A 435 18.68 -11.98 17.57
CA ARG A 435 20.05 -12.50 17.60
C ARG A 435 20.10 -14.03 17.64
N SER A 436 19.19 -14.64 18.39
CA SER A 436 19.07 -16.10 18.48
C SER A 436 18.75 -16.74 17.13
N VAL A 437 18.08 -16.00 16.23
CA VAL A 437 17.87 -16.44 14.84
C VAL A 437 19.19 -16.46 14.08
N PHE A 438 20.01 -15.42 14.20
CA PHE A 438 21.32 -15.36 13.56
C PHE A 438 22.25 -16.48 14.06
N ASP A 439 22.25 -16.74 15.37
CA ASP A 439 23.02 -17.82 15.98
C ASP A 439 22.62 -19.21 15.47
N LEU A 440 21.37 -19.36 15.01
CA LEU A 440 20.86 -20.62 14.48
C LEU A 440 21.11 -20.78 12.98
N VAL A 441 21.01 -19.71 12.18
CA VAL A 441 21.03 -19.80 10.70
C VAL A 441 22.40 -19.51 10.08
N PHE A 442 23.35 -18.96 10.83
CA PHE A 442 24.67 -18.63 10.32
C PHE A 442 25.78 -19.31 11.12
N ASP A 443 26.75 -19.90 10.42
CA ASP A 443 27.94 -20.50 11.04
C ASP A 443 28.75 -19.47 11.85
N ASP A 444 28.91 -18.25 11.33
CA ASP A 444 29.52 -17.11 12.03
C ASP A 444 28.49 -15.99 12.21
N ALA A 445 27.60 -16.19 13.17
CA ALA A 445 26.57 -15.22 13.52
C ALA A 445 27.15 -13.87 14.00
N ASN A 446 28.33 -13.85 14.60
CA ASN A 446 28.98 -12.61 15.03
C ASN A 446 29.40 -11.76 13.83
N ALA A 447 30.11 -12.35 12.86
CA ALA A 447 30.50 -11.63 11.66
C ALA A 447 29.28 -11.13 10.88
N ARG A 448 28.26 -11.97 10.68
CA ARG A 448 27.03 -11.60 9.94
C ARG A 448 26.24 -10.49 10.63
N TRP A 449 26.23 -10.46 11.96
CA TRP A 449 25.53 -9.42 12.72
C TRP A 449 26.21 -8.05 12.61
N HIS A 450 27.55 -8.01 12.69
CA HIS A 450 28.29 -6.76 12.50
C HIS A 450 28.21 -6.28 11.05
N GLU A 451 28.37 -7.19 10.08
CA GLU A 451 28.21 -6.89 8.66
C GLU A 451 26.81 -6.32 8.35
N ALA A 452 25.76 -6.85 8.98
CA ALA A 452 24.40 -6.30 8.83
C ALA A 452 24.30 -4.86 9.34
N ALA A 453 24.91 -4.53 10.48
CA ALA A 453 24.92 -3.17 11.01
C ALA A 453 25.71 -2.22 10.10
N GLU A 454 26.88 -2.65 9.61
CA GLU A 454 27.72 -1.89 8.69
C GLU A 454 26.99 -1.58 7.37
N LEU A 455 26.33 -2.57 6.77
CA LEU A 455 25.57 -2.40 5.52
C LEU A 455 24.36 -1.48 5.69
N LEU A 456 23.78 -1.41 6.89
CA LEU A 456 22.70 -0.48 7.20
C LEU A 456 23.20 0.91 7.60
N GLY A 457 24.52 1.11 7.72
CA GLY A 457 25.11 2.35 8.22
C GLY A 457 24.80 2.64 9.69
N ALA A 458 24.39 1.61 10.45
CA ALA A 458 24.01 1.73 11.85
C ALA A 458 25.19 1.41 12.78
N PRO A 459 25.32 2.08 13.94
CA PRO A 459 26.38 1.77 14.91
C PRO A 459 26.23 0.35 15.46
N ASP A 460 24.99 -0.10 15.64
CA ASP A 460 24.62 -1.44 16.06
C ASP A 460 23.15 -1.71 15.70
N LEU A 461 22.75 -2.98 15.65
CA LEU A 461 21.39 -3.35 15.27
C LEU A 461 20.32 -3.01 16.33
N ARG A 462 20.67 -2.83 17.62
CA ARG A 462 19.69 -2.39 18.64
C ARG A 462 19.30 -0.94 18.36
N THR A 463 20.28 -0.07 18.15
CA THR A 463 20.05 1.33 17.78
C THR A 463 19.21 1.42 16.50
N TRP A 464 19.49 0.56 15.50
CA TRP A 464 18.72 0.49 14.27
C TRP A 464 17.26 0.04 14.49
N PHE A 465 17.01 -1.02 15.28
CA PHE A 465 15.64 -1.42 15.62
C PHE A 465 14.88 -0.32 16.38
N ALA A 466 15.55 0.38 17.29
CA ALA A 466 14.94 1.43 18.10
C ALA A 466 14.50 2.64 17.26
N ARG A 467 15.27 3.02 16.23
CA ARG A 467 15.11 4.31 15.53
C ARG A 467 14.76 4.23 14.06
N GLU A 468 15.19 3.18 13.37
CA GLU A 468 15.23 3.14 11.91
C GLU A 468 14.37 2.03 11.31
N PHE A 469 14.16 0.90 12.01
CA PHE A 469 13.40 -0.24 11.47
C PHE A 469 11.93 0.06 11.12
N PHE A 470 11.27 0.94 11.89
CA PHE A 470 9.81 1.05 11.80
C PHE A 470 9.33 1.65 10.46
N GLU A 471 10.07 2.61 9.88
CA GLU A 471 9.74 3.18 8.56
C GLU A 471 9.85 2.18 7.39
N PRO A 472 10.94 1.41 7.21
CA PRO A 472 11.00 0.38 6.17
C PRO A 472 10.00 -0.75 6.44
N HIS A 473 9.63 -1.03 7.69
CA HIS A 473 8.53 -1.91 8.02
C HIS A 473 7.19 -1.35 7.54
N ILE A 474 6.87 -0.07 7.79
CA ILE A 474 5.66 0.55 7.22
C ILE A 474 5.67 0.46 5.69
N LYS A 475 6.77 0.84 5.01
CA LYS A 475 6.89 0.77 3.54
C LYS A 475 6.65 -0.66 3.03
N ARG A 476 7.27 -1.66 3.66
CA ARG A 476 7.12 -3.07 3.29
C ARG A 476 5.69 -3.58 3.42
N TYR A 477 4.99 -3.16 4.46
CA TYR A 477 3.60 -3.56 4.73
C TYR A 477 2.58 -2.57 4.16
N SER A 478 2.99 -1.79 3.14
CA SER A 478 2.13 -0.85 2.43
C SER A 478 1.93 -1.30 0.98
N LYS A 479 0.68 -1.54 0.59
CA LYS A 479 0.28 -1.95 -0.76
C LYS A 479 -1.11 -1.42 -1.10
N SER A 480 -1.35 -1.07 -2.37
CA SER A 480 -2.64 -0.58 -2.86
C SER A 480 -3.18 0.60 -2.04
N ARG A 481 -2.32 1.59 -1.75
CA ARG A 481 -2.57 2.74 -0.86
C ARG A 481 -2.95 2.39 0.60
N ARG A 482 -2.82 1.11 1.00
CA ARG A 482 -3.15 0.64 2.34
C ARG A 482 -1.87 0.39 3.12
N LYS A 483 -1.73 1.04 4.27
CA LYS A 483 -0.59 0.88 5.19
C LYS A 483 -0.99 -0.01 6.36
N ALA A 484 -0.35 -1.16 6.49
CA ALA A 484 -0.73 -2.18 7.48
C ALA A 484 0.48 -2.81 8.19
N PRO A 485 1.34 -2.03 8.87
CA PRO A 485 2.43 -2.59 9.67
C PRO A 485 1.88 -3.52 10.75
N ILE A 486 2.42 -4.73 10.85
CA ILE A 486 1.90 -5.78 11.75
C ILE A 486 2.70 -5.94 13.07
N TYR A 487 3.95 -5.49 13.09
CA TYR A 487 4.77 -5.35 14.29
C TYR A 487 4.69 -3.89 14.72
N TRP A 488 4.14 -3.64 15.91
CA TRP A 488 3.85 -2.30 16.39
C TRP A 488 4.84 -1.92 17.46
N GLN A 489 5.60 -0.85 17.21
CA GLN A 489 6.54 -0.29 18.17
C GLN A 489 5.87 0.84 18.95
N LEU A 490 5.60 0.61 20.24
CA LEU A 490 5.18 1.63 21.20
C LEU A 490 6.42 2.10 21.96
N ALA A 491 6.88 3.33 21.71
CA ALA A 491 8.16 3.79 22.21
C ALA A 491 8.05 5.05 23.08
N THR A 492 9.06 5.25 23.93
CA THR A 492 9.30 6.55 24.56
C THR A 492 9.73 7.59 23.52
N VAL A 493 9.68 8.88 23.88
CA VAL A 493 10.00 9.99 22.95
C VAL A 493 11.43 9.90 22.43
N SER A 494 12.38 9.51 23.29
CA SER A 494 13.77 9.31 22.88
C SER A 494 14.02 8.00 22.11
N GLY A 495 13.03 7.09 22.09
CA GLY A 495 13.18 5.72 21.57
C GLY A 495 14.06 4.82 22.45
N SER A 496 14.44 5.26 23.66
CA SER A 496 15.31 4.53 24.59
C SER A 496 14.67 3.27 25.18
N TYR A 497 13.34 3.20 25.17
CA TYR A 497 12.58 2.02 25.56
C TYR A 497 11.40 1.86 24.61
N SER A 498 11.18 0.64 24.13
CA SER A 498 10.03 0.33 23.30
C SER A 498 9.45 -1.04 23.60
N VAL A 499 8.12 -1.12 23.53
CA VAL A 499 7.36 -2.36 23.61
C VAL A 499 6.85 -2.68 22.21
N TRP A 500 7.05 -3.91 21.78
CA TRP A 500 6.69 -4.39 20.45
C TRP A 500 5.55 -5.40 20.53
N ILE A 501 4.50 -5.14 19.75
CA ILE A 501 3.29 -5.95 19.74
C ILE A 501 3.13 -6.56 18.34
N TYR A 502 2.96 -7.88 18.28
CA TYR A 502 2.51 -8.56 17.07
C TYR A 502 0.98 -8.59 17.01
N ILE A 503 0.40 -7.84 16.07
CA ILE A 503 -1.04 -7.55 16.04
C ILE A 503 -1.94 -8.81 15.96
N HIS A 504 -1.47 -9.90 15.34
CA HIS A 504 -2.27 -11.14 15.23
C HIS A 504 -2.37 -11.93 16.54
N ARG A 505 -1.59 -11.56 17.55
CA ARG A 505 -1.66 -12.09 18.92
C ARG A 505 -2.31 -11.11 19.90
N ALA A 506 -2.62 -9.90 19.44
CA ALA A 506 -3.22 -8.87 20.28
C ALA A 506 -4.65 -9.23 20.67
N THR A 507 -4.98 -8.93 21.93
CA THR A 507 -6.31 -9.11 22.52
C THR A 507 -6.72 -7.82 23.25
N SER A 508 -7.94 -7.76 23.80
CA SER A 508 -8.34 -6.64 24.67
C SER A 508 -7.44 -6.47 25.89
N ASP A 509 -6.71 -7.52 26.28
CA ASP A 509 -5.92 -7.55 27.50
C ASP A 509 -4.45 -7.18 27.26
N THR A 510 -4.01 -7.12 25.99
CA THR A 510 -2.59 -6.89 25.65
C THR A 510 -2.06 -5.58 26.24
N LEU A 511 -2.80 -4.47 26.21
CA LEU A 511 -2.32 -3.22 26.80
C LEU A 511 -2.31 -3.23 28.33
N PHE A 512 -3.14 -4.05 28.97
CA PHE A 512 -3.04 -4.29 30.41
C PHE A 512 -1.77 -5.09 30.75
N HIS A 513 -1.41 -6.09 29.93
CA HIS A 513 -0.12 -6.77 30.05
C HIS A 513 1.05 -5.81 29.85
N VAL A 514 1.02 -4.98 28.80
CA VAL A 514 2.04 -3.94 28.57
C VAL A 514 2.20 -3.05 29.81
N LEU A 515 1.09 -2.65 30.44
CA LEU A 515 1.11 -1.80 31.62
C LEU A 515 1.68 -2.50 32.86
N ASN A 516 1.21 -3.71 33.15
CA ASN A 516 1.46 -4.40 34.43
C ASN A 516 2.74 -5.23 34.42
N ASP A 517 3.11 -5.81 33.28
CA ASP A 517 4.18 -6.79 33.17
C ASP A 517 5.47 -6.19 32.57
N PHE A 518 5.38 -5.04 31.90
CA PHE A 518 6.52 -4.43 31.19
C PHE A 518 6.79 -2.98 31.62
N VAL A 519 5.93 -2.03 31.24
CA VAL A 519 6.19 -0.59 31.46
C VAL A 519 6.19 -0.23 32.95
N GLY A 520 5.25 -0.79 33.73
CA GLY A 520 5.17 -0.58 35.17
C GLY A 520 6.41 -1.08 35.91
N PRO A 521 6.76 -2.37 35.80
CA PRO A 521 7.97 -2.92 36.43
C PRO A 521 9.26 -2.23 35.99
N LYS A 522 9.40 -1.88 34.70
CA LYS A 522 10.55 -1.14 34.20
C LYS A 522 10.66 0.24 34.85
N LEU A 523 9.55 0.98 34.95
CA LEU A 523 9.53 2.28 35.62
C LEU A 523 9.95 2.18 37.09
N ASP A 524 9.47 1.16 37.80
CA ASP A 524 9.81 0.98 39.22
C ASP A 524 11.29 0.63 39.40
N HIS A 525 11.85 -0.20 38.51
CA HIS A 525 13.29 -0.50 38.47
C HIS A 525 14.13 0.75 38.21
N GLU A 526 13.77 1.56 37.20
CA GLU A 526 14.54 2.75 36.83
C GLU A 526 14.41 3.89 37.86
N LYS A 527 13.30 3.92 38.63
CA LYS A 527 13.16 4.80 39.80
C LYS A 527 14.10 4.38 40.94
N ALA A 528 14.16 3.09 41.26
CA ALA A 528 15.09 2.59 42.28
C ALA A 528 16.54 2.91 41.90
N LYS A 529 16.92 2.72 40.63
CA LYS A 529 18.24 3.09 40.11
C LYS A 529 18.51 4.60 40.21
N LEU A 530 17.52 5.44 39.94
CA LEU A 530 17.65 6.89 40.12
C LEU A 530 17.90 7.25 41.59
N ASP A 531 17.19 6.62 42.52
CA ASP A 531 17.35 6.83 43.95
C ASP A 531 18.75 6.39 44.43
N GLU A 532 19.27 5.27 43.91
CA GLU A 532 20.63 4.79 44.17
C GLU A 532 21.69 5.79 43.66
N LEU A 533 21.59 6.23 42.40
CA LEU A 533 22.50 7.23 41.81
C LEU A 533 22.48 8.54 42.61
N ALA A 534 21.31 8.98 43.04
CA ALA A 534 21.16 10.19 43.86
C ALA A 534 21.81 10.02 45.25
N GLN A 535 21.72 8.84 45.86
CA GLN A 535 22.38 8.52 47.13
C GLN A 535 23.90 8.49 47.00
N GLU A 536 24.43 7.84 45.95
CA GLU A 536 25.87 7.76 45.67
C GLU A 536 26.51 9.12 45.36
N ALA A 537 25.76 9.98 44.66
CA ALA A 537 26.16 11.36 44.37
C ALA A 537 26.33 12.24 45.62
N GLY A 538 25.56 11.97 46.68
CA GLY A 538 25.55 12.75 47.91
C GLY A 538 25.23 14.24 47.71
N ALA A 539 25.66 15.09 48.66
CA ALA A 539 25.33 16.52 48.65
C ALA A 539 26.12 17.35 47.61
N ASN A 540 27.25 16.85 47.12
CA ASN A 540 28.14 17.55 46.19
C ASN A 540 28.50 16.66 44.98
N PRO A 541 27.54 16.35 44.10
CA PRO A 541 27.80 15.52 42.93
C PRO A 541 28.77 16.19 41.96
N SER A 542 29.67 15.38 41.39
CA SER A 542 30.52 15.76 40.27
C SER A 542 29.71 16.10 39.03
N ALA A 543 30.31 16.78 38.05
CA ALA A 543 29.62 17.12 36.79
C ALA A 543 29.13 15.86 36.05
N ALA A 544 29.91 14.77 36.08
CA ALA A 544 29.53 13.48 35.47
C ALA A 544 28.32 12.87 36.18
N GLN A 545 28.33 12.81 37.52
CA GLN A 545 27.20 12.29 38.31
C GLN A 545 25.93 13.13 38.13
N ARG A 546 26.05 14.47 38.03
CA ARG A 546 24.89 15.32 37.74
C ARG A 546 24.29 15.01 36.38
N HIS A 547 25.14 14.79 35.38
CA HIS A 547 24.69 14.47 34.02
C HIS A 547 24.02 13.09 33.96
N GLU A 548 24.59 12.09 34.64
CA GLU A 548 24.02 10.75 34.74
C GLU A 548 22.66 10.75 35.44
N ILE A 549 22.53 11.47 36.56
CA ILE A 549 21.26 11.66 37.25
C ILE A 549 20.25 12.36 36.33
N GLU A 550 20.64 13.43 35.62
CA GLU A 550 19.75 14.13 34.69
C GLU A 550 19.27 13.22 33.54
N GLN A 551 20.14 12.38 32.97
CA GLN A 551 19.76 11.40 31.96
C GLN A 551 18.76 10.38 32.52
N GLN A 552 19.01 9.86 33.71
CA GLN A 552 18.14 8.90 34.38
C GLN A 552 16.79 9.52 34.76
N GLU A 553 16.76 10.77 35.28
CA GLU A 553 15.53 11.53 35.57
C GLU A 553 14.68 11.70 34.31
N ASN A 554 15.31 12.06 33.17
CA ASN A 554 14.62 12.19 31.90
C ASN A 554 14.01 10.85 31.45
N PHE A 555 14.77 9.75 31.57
CA PHE A 555 14.28 8.43 31.20
C PHE A 555 13.10 7.96 32.06
N VAL A 556 13.17 8.15 33.39
CA VAL A 556 12.05 7.89 34.32
C VAL A 556 10.83 8.75 33.96
N GLY A 557 11.05 10.02 33.60
CA GLY A 557 9.99 10.91 33.13
C GLY A 557 9.30 10.41 31.87
N GLU A 558 10.07 9.96 30.88
CA GLU A 558 9.54 9.36 29.65
C GLU A 558 8.76 8.06 29.90
N LEU A 559 9.27 7.16 30.76
CA LEU A 559 8.56 5.94 31.13
C LEU A 559 7.27 6.22 31.89
N GLN A 560 7.26 7.23 32.78
CA GLN A 560 6.06 7.65 33.50
C GLN A 560 5.01 8.24 32.54
N ALA A 561 5.42 9.01 31.54
CA ALA A 561 4.55 9.49 30.47
C ALA A 561 3.99 8.32 29.65
N SER A 562 4.83 7.40 29.19
CA SER A 562 4.41 6.19 28.46
C SER A 562 3.41 5.36 29.26
N LYS A 563 3.69 5.08 30.54
CA LYS A 563 2.77 4.38 31.46
C LYS A 563 1.41 5.05 31.53
N THR A 564 1.38 6.38 31.62
CA THR A 564 0.14 7.17 31.70
C THR A 564 -0.67 7.05 30.41
N GLU A 565 -0.02 7.13 29.26
CA GLU A 565 -0.67 6.99 27.95
C GLU A 565 -1.20 5.56 27.71
N VAL A 566 -0.42 4.52 28.08
CA VAL A 566 -0.88 3.12 28.00
C VAL A 566 -2.09 2.91 28.92
N ALA A 567 -2.03 3.37 30.17
CA ALA A 567 -3.13 3.24 31.13
C ALA A 567 -4.41 3.95 30.67
N ARG A 568 -4.28 5.04 29.91
CA ARG A 568 -5.40 5.77 29.33
C ARG A 568 -6.12 4.98 28.24
N VAL A 569 -5.36 4.29 27.40
CA VAL A 569 -5.92 3.59 26.23
C VAL A 569 -6.32 2.14 26.54
N ALA A 570 -5.66 1.48 27.50
CA ALA A 570 -5.91 0.08 27.84
C ALA A 570 -7.40 -0.26 28.08
N PRO A 571 -8.20 0.53 28.83
CA PRO A 571 -9.60 0.17 29.10
C PRO A 571 -10.55 0.28 27.91
N LEU A 572 -10.19 1.04 26.86
CA LEU A 572 -11.03 1.27 25.68
C LEU A 572 -10.56 0.52 24.44
N TRP A 573 -9.37 -0.08 24.49
CA TRP A 573 -8.77 -0.69 23.32
C TRP A 573 -9.22 -2.14 23.18
N LYS A 574 -9.98 -2.39 22.11
CA LYS A 574 -10.50 -3.71 21.75
C LYS A 574 -10.24 -3.95 20.27
N PRO A 575 -9.07 -4.50 19.90
CA PRO A 575 -8.70 -4.61 18.50
C PRO A 575 -9.59 -5.63 17.77
N ASN A 576 -9.96 -5.28 16.53
CA ASN A 576 -10.55 -6.17 15.55
C ASN A 576 -9.84 -5.94 14.20
N LEU A 577 -9.06 -6.91 13.74
CA LEU A 577 -8.29 -6.84 12.48
C LEU A 577 -9.18 -6.57 11.25
N ASP A 578 -10.48 -6.88 11.33
CA ASP A 578 -11.42 -6.62 10.25
C ASP A 578 -11.67 -5.13 10.03
N ASP A 579 -11.46 -4.29 11.04
CA ASP A 579 -11.48 -2.82 10.91
C ASP A 579 -10.22 -2.31 10.18
N GLY A 580 -9.18 -3.14 10.14
CA GLY A 580 -7.88 -2.87 9.56
C GLY A 580 -6.88 -2.20 10.51
N VAL A 581 -5.59 -2.41 10.25
CA VAL A 581 -4.46 -2.02 11.11
C VAL A 581 -4.54 -0.56 11.52
N ILE A 582 -4.78 0.35 10.58
CA ILE A 582 -4.79 1.80 10.88
C ILE A 582 -5.86 2.19 11.91
N LEU A 583 -7.06 1.59 11.86
CA LEU A 583 -8.12 1.88 12.83
C LEU A 583 -7.83 1.25 14.19
N ASN A 584 -7.24 0.05 14.20
CA ASN A 584 -6.81 -0.60 15.44
C ASN A 584 -5.67 0.15 16.12
N PHE A 585 -4.77 0.76 15.34
CA PHE A 585 -3.65 1.54 15.84
C PHE A 585 -4.10 2.95 16.25
N ALA A 586 -5.09 3.54 15.58
CA ALA A 586 -5.49 4.94 15.76
C ALA A 586 -5.56 5.43 17.22
N PRO A 587 -6.15 4.72 18.21
CA PRO A 587 -6.18 5.17 19.61
C PRO A 587 -4.78 5.33 20.25
N LEU A 588 -3.77 4.65 19.71
CA LEU A 588 -2.39 4.59 20.21
C LEU A 588 -1.47 5.65 19.60
N TRP A 589 -1.99 6.61 18.81
CA TRP A 589 -1.17 7.60 18.10
C TRP A 589 -0.21 8.40 19.02
N ARG A 590 -0.54 8.53 20.31
CA ARG A 590 0.29 9.20 21.32
C ARG A 590 1.51 8.39 21.78
N LEU A 591 1.55 7.08 21.49
CA LEU A 591 2.58 6.13 21.88
C LEU A 591 3.59 5.83 20.76
N VAL A 592 3.55 6.59 19.65
CA VAL A 592 4.49 6.43 18.52
C VAL A 592 5.27 7.71 18.18
N PRO A 593 5.90 8.38 19.17
CA PRO A 593 6.61 9.64 18.92
C PRO A 593 7.85 9.48 18.02
N GLN A 594 8.38 8.25 17.89
CA GLN A 594 9.55 7.94 17.07
C GLN A 594 9.28 7.98 15.56
N SER A 595 8.03 7.82 15.13
CA SER A 595 7.62 7.92 13.71
C SER A 595 6.55 8.99 13.53
N ARG A 596 6.99 10.20 13.16
CA ARG A 596 6.09 11.36 13.00
C ARG A 596 5.11 11.18 11.83
N SER A 597 5.55 10.53 10.76
CA SER A 597 4.73 10.21 9.59
C SER A 597 3.55 9.31 9.99
N TRP A 598 3.84 8.18 10.65
CA TRP A 598 2.83 7.23 11.11
C TRP A 598 1.95 7.80 12.21
N GLN A 599 2.52 8.55 13.14
CA GLN A 599 1.76 9.25 14.18
C GLN A 599 0.73 10.20 13.57
N GLY A 600 1.10 10.97 12.54
CA GLY A 600 0.19 11.87 11.83
C GLY A 600 -0.97 11.13 11.16
N GLU A 601 -0.69 9.98 10.54
CA GLU A 601 -1.71 9.13 9.91
C GLU A 601 -2.65 8.49 10.92
N CYS A 602 -2.11 7.95 12.03
CA CYS A 602 -2.90 7.39 13.11
C CYS A 602 -3.79 8.45 13.75
N LYS A 603 -3.27 9.67 13.96
CA LYS A 603 -4.06 10.78 14.48
C LYS A 603 -5.17 11.17 13.52
N LYS A 604 -4.89 11.28 12.22
CA LYS A 604 -5.93 11.56 11.21
C LYS A 604 -7.03 10.49 11.22
N ALA A 605 -6.65 9.21 11.31
CA ALA A 605 -7.59 8.11 11.40
C ALA A 605 -8.41 8.16 12.70
N TRP A 606 -7.78 8.51 13.82
CA TRP A 606 -8.45 8.73 15.10
C TRP A 606 -9.46 9.87 15.03
N ASP A 607 -9.08 11.02 14.46
CA ASP A 607 -9.96 12.19 14.32
C ASP A 607 -11.20 11.85 13.46
N MET A 608 -11.01 11.08 12.38
CA MET A 608 -12.11 10.58 11.52
C MET A 608 -12.98 9.50 12.21
N LEU A 609 -12.41 8.71 13.11
CA LEU A 609 -13.17 7.79 13.95
C LEU A 609 -14.03 8.57 14.98
N VAL A 610 -13.47 9.65 15.54
CA VAL A 610 -14.16 10.55 16.48
C VAL A 610 -15.26 11.36 15.80
N SER A 611 -15.09 11.80 14.55
CA SER A 611 -16.16 12.49 13.78
C SER A 611 -17.31 11.55 13.36
N GLY A 612 -17.05 10.23 13.29
CA GLY A 612 -18.02 9.22 12.88
C GLY A 612 -17.97 8.85 11.39
N ASP A 613 -16.88 9.22 10.68
CA ASP A 613 -16.65 8.82 9.29
C ASP A 613 -16.44 7.30 9.15
N TYR A 614 -16.03 6.64 10.23
CA TYR A 614 -15.77 5.19 10.29
C TYR A 614 -16.75 4.44 11.20
N ASP A 615 -18.00 4.88 11.31
CA ASP A 615 -19.02 4.22 12.15
C ASP A 615 -19.36 2.78 11.72
N TRP A 616 -18.85 2.32 10.58
CA TRP A 616 -18.90 0.92 10.17
C TRP A 616 -17.92 0.01 10.93
N ALA A 617 -16.89 0.57 11.56
CA ALA A 617 -15.85 -0.17 12.28
C ALA A 617 -16.36 -0.69 13.63
N ASN A 618 -15.94 -1.89 14.02
CA ASN A 618 -16.28 -2.50 15.30
C ASN A 618 -15.75 -1.65 16.48
N LEU A 619 -14.59 -1.03 16.32
CA LEU A 619 -14.05 -0.09 17.30
C LEU A 619 -14.98 1.12 17.51
N ALA A 620 -15.66 1.60 16.46
CA ALA A 620 -16.56 2.75 16.57
C ALA A 620 -17.79 2.44 17.42
N ILE A 621 -18.47 1.29 17.20
CA ILE A 621 -19.63 0.91 18.03
C ILE A 621 -19.22 0.56 19.47
N HIS A 622 -17.98 0.10 19.68
CA HIS A 622 -17.45 -0.14 21.01
C HIS A 622 -17.25 1.16 21.80
N LEU A 623 -16.76 2.21 21.15
CA LEU A 623 -16.47 3.51 21.77
C LEU A 623 -17.72 4.40 21.89
N TRP A 624 -18.57 4.43 20.87
CA TRP A 624 -19.76 5.30 20.78
C TRP A 624 -21.03 4.51 20.41
N PRO A 625 -21.47 3.54 21.23
CA PRO A 625 -22.70 2.79 20.94
C PRO A 625 -23.92 3.70 20.80
N GLU A 626 -23.99 4.78 21.58
CA GLU A 626 -25.07 5.78 21.50
C GLU A 626 -25.13 6.54 20.17
N ARG A 627 -24.02 6.60 19.43
CA ARG A 627 -23.95 7.24 18.10
C ARG A 627 -24.23 6.23 16.99
N VAL A 628 -23.63 5.05 17.08
CA VAL A 628 -23.62 4.06 15.99
C VAL A 628 -24.92 3.25 15.92
N VAL A 629 -25.48 2.86 17.07
CA VAL A 629 -26.72 2.04 17.10
C VAL A 629 -27.90 2.77 16.44
N PRO A 630 -28.17 4.06 16.71
CA PRO A 630 -29.25 4.77 16.02
C PRO A 630 -29.07 4.83 14.49
N LYS A 631 -27.83 4.97 14.00
CA LYS A 631 -27.55 4.98 12.55
C LYS A 631 -27.91 3.65 11.87
N CYS A 632 -27.87 2.52 12.60
CA CYS A 632 -28.24 1.20 12.07
C CYS A 632 -29.74 1.07 11.75
N ILE A 633 -30.59 1.92 12.33
CA ILE A 633 -32.03 1.98 12.03
C ILE A 633 -32.25 2.51 10.60
N ASP A 634 -31.43 3.46 10.18
CA ASP A 634 -31.56 4.13 8.89
C ASP A 634 -30.66 3.55 7.80
N ASP A 635 -29.56 2.89 8.18
CA ASP A 635 -28.59 2.27 7.27
C ASP A 635 -28.46 0.77 7.54
N ARG A 636 -29.04 -0.05 6.64
CA ARG A 636 -28.96 -1.51 6.70
C ARG A 636 -27.51 -2.01 6.60
N GLY A 637 -26.67 -1.34 5.81
CA GLY A 637 -25.26 -1.71 5.66
C GLY A 637 -24.46 -1.53 6.96
N LEU A 638 -24.79 -0.52 7.77
CA LEU A 638 -24.27 -0.39 9.13
C LEU A 638 -24.84 -1.45 10.07
N ALA A 639 -26.14 -1.75 9.98
CA ALA A 639 -26.74 -2.83 10.77
C ALA A 639 -26.07 -4.19 10.50
N ILE A 640 -25.78 -4.52 9.24
CA ILE A 640 -25.05 -5.75 8.85
C ILE A 640 -23.64 -5.77 9.43
N ALA A 641 -22.91 -4.65 9.37
CA ALA A 641 -21.55 -4.57 9.91
C ALA A 641 -21.50 -4.86 11.41
N HIS A 642 -22.54 -4.47 12.14
CA HIS A 642 -22.63 -4.61 13.61
C HIS A 642 -23.47 -5.79 14.09
N GLY A 643 -23.95 -6.64 13.17
CA GLY A 643 -24.81 -7.79 13.52
C GLY A 643 -26.16 -7.40 14.13
N LEU A 644 -26.71 -6.27 13.70
CA LEU A 644 -27.98 -5.69 14.14
C LEU A 644 -29.06 -5.70 13.04
N GLU A 645 -28.80 -6.40 11.94
CA GLU A 645 -29.75 -6.46 10.81
C GLU A 645 -31.09 -7.07 11.24
N ASP A 646 -31.10 -8.25 11.85
CA ASP A 646 -32.33 -8.94 12.27
C ASP A 646 -33.13 -8.18 13.34
N VAL A 647 -32.51 -7.18 13.96
CA VAL A 647 -33.16 -6.30 14.94
C VAL A 647 -33.89 -5.17 14.24
N PHE A 648 -33.21 -4.46 13.33
CA PHE A 648 -33.71 -3.22 12.73
C PHE A 648 -34.33 -3.40 11.35
N TRP A 649 -34.16 -4.56 10.73
CA TRP A 649 -34.58 -4.85 9.38
C TRP A 649 -35.22 -6.23 9.30
N HIS A 650 -36.20 -6.40 8.42
CA HIS A 650 -36.78 -7.69 8.08
C HIS A 650 -37.04 -7.75 6.57
N GLU A 651 -36.97 -8.96 6.02
CA GLU A 651 -37.38 -9.24 4.66
C GLU A 651 -38.89 -9.52 4.64
N ASP A 652 -39.63 -8.80 3.80
CA ASP A 652 -41.05 -9.06 3.62
C ASP A 652 -41.30 -10.27 2.69
N GLU A 653 -42.55 -10.70 2.56
CA GLU A 653 -42.93 -11.85 1.72
C GLU A 653 -42.55 -11.69 0.22
N SER A 654 -42.24 -10.46 -0.22
CA SER A 654 -41.81 -10.17 -1.59
C SER A 654 -40.29 -10.22 -1.77
N GLY A 655 -39.52 -10.52 -0.71
CA GLY A 655 -38.06 -10.45 -0.72
C GLY A 655 -37.51 -9.03 -0.58
N THR A 656 -38.37 -8.05 -0.21
CA THR A 656 -37.95 -6.65 -0.06
C THR A 656 -37.62 -6.38 1.40
N TRP A 657 -36.43 -5.82 1.65
CA TRP A 657 -36.00 -5.45 2.99
C TRP A 657 -36.64 -4.15 3.46
N ARG A 658 -37.27 -4.18 4.64
CA ARG A 658 -37.93 -3.04 5.27
C ARG A 658 -37.42 -2.81 6.69
N LYS A 659 -37.50 -1.56 7.13
CA LYS A 659 -37.22 -1.19 8.52
C LYS A 659 -38.22 -1.86 9.44
N SER A 660 -37.73 -2.56 10.44
CA SER A 660 -38.51 -3.10 11.54
C SER A 660 -38.96 -1.96 12.46
N ARG A 661 -40.19 -2.03 12.95
CA ARG A 661 -40.68 -1.08 13.95
C ARG A 661 -40.11 -1.47 15.31
N VAL A 662 -38.98 -0.86 15.66
CA VAL A 662 -38.32 -1.04 16.95
C VAL A 662 -38.66 0.16 17.84
N ASP A 663 -39.05 -0.10 19.08
CA ASP A 663 -39.35 0.95 20.04
C ASP A 663 -38.06 1.55 20.64
N GLU A 664 -38.15 2.76 21.17
CA GLU A 664 -37.00 3.46 21.73
C GLU A 664 -36.41 2.69 22.92
N THR A 665 -37.21 1.92 23.66
CA THR A 665 -36.73 1.15 24.81
C THR A 665 -35.78 0.02 24.39
N THR A 666 -36.05 -0.66 23.27
CA THR A 666 -35.15 -1.68 22.71
C THR A 666 -33.84 -1.07 22.23
N VAL A 667 -33.90 0.10 21.57
CA VAL A 667 -32.69 0.83 21.15
C VAL A 667 -31.81 1.18 22.35
N GLN A 668 -32.42 1.74 23.42
CA GLN A 668 -31.70 2.06 24.65
C GLN A 668 -31.13 0.83 25.34
N LYS A 669 -31.82 -0.31 25.31
CA LYS A 669 -31.32 -1.58 25.83
C LYS A 669 -30.06 -2.05 25.08
N ILE A 670 -30.08 -2.01 23.75
CA ILE A 670 -28.93 -2.38 22.90
C ILE A 670 -27.72 -1.48 23.18
N ILE A 671 -27.96 -0.17 23.34
CA ILE A 671 -26.92 0.80 23.72
C ILE A 671 -26.37 0.48 25.12
N ALA A 672 -27.24 0.18 26.09
CA ALA A 672 -26.83 -0.14 27.45
C ALA A 672 -25.99 -1.43 27.52
N GLU A 673 -26.37 -2.47 26.77
CA GLU A 673 -25.62 -3.74 26.68
C GLU A 673 -24.21 -3.57 26.09
N ARG A 674 -24.02 -2.57 25.22
CA ARG A 674 -22.73 -2.26 24.58
C ARG A 674 -21.93 -1.17 25.28
N THR A 675 -22.54 -0.47 26.24
CA THR A 675 -21.90 0.62 26.96
C THR A 675 -21.10 0.08 28.14
N SER A 676 -19.80 0.36 28.16
CA SER A 676 -18.96 0.19 29.35
C SER A 676 -18.63 1.55 29.97
N GLN A 677 -18.88 1.69 31.27
CA GLN A 677 -18.56 2.92 32.01
C GLN A 677 -17.05 3.16 32.07
N ALA A 678 -16.25 2.09 32.17
CA ALA A 678 -14.79 2.18 32.13
C ALA A 678 -14.29 2.70 30.78
N VAL A 679 -14.86 2.20 29.67
CA VAL A 679 -14.56 2.67 28.32
C VAL A 679 -14.92 4.14 28.16
N LYS A 680 -16.12 4.55 28.62
CA LYS A 680 -16.56 5.96 28.54
C LYS A 680 -15.67 6.90 29.36
N ALA A 681 -15.26 6.48 30.55
CA ALA A 681 -14.35 7.27 31.38
C ALA A 681 -12.97 7.42 30.72
N ALA A 682 -12.40 6.31 30.22
CA ALA A 682 -11.11 6.30 29.53
C ALA A 682 -11.15 7.12 28.22
N LEU A 683 -12.23 7.01 27.46
CA LEU A 683 -12.43 7.79 26.23
C LEU A 683 -12.52 9.29 26.51
N LYS A 684 -13.24 9.68 27.56
CA LYS A 684 -13.30 11.09 27.99
C LYS A 684 -11.91 11.60 28.37
N ASP A 685 -11.13 10.81 29.11
CA ASP A 685 -9.75 11.15 29.45
C ASP A 685 -8.90 11.33 28.18
N LEU A 686 -8.96 10.37 27.25
CA LEU A 686 -8.22 10.42 25.96
C LEU A 686 -8.55 11.63 25.10
N LEU A 687 -9.83 11.99 24.99
CA LEU A 687 -10.26 13.16 24.21
C LEU A 687 -9.88 14.49 24.87
N SER A 688 -9.85 14.53 26.20
CA SER A 688 -9.49 15.74 26.96
C SER A 688 -7.98 15.90 27.20
N ALA A 689 -7.20 14.85 26.98
CA ALA A 689 -5.77 14.86 27.23
C ALA A 689 -5.04 15.88 26.33
N PRO A 690 -4.13 16.72 26.87
CA PRO A 690 -3.36 17.66 26.07
C PRO A 690 -2.47 16.90 25.09
N THR A 691 -2.32 17.38 23.86
CA THR A 691 -1.39 16.77 22.88
C THR A 691 -0.02 16.56 23.51
N PRO A 692 0.63 15.40 23.34
CA PRO A 692 1.95 15.16 23.92
C PRO A 692 2.90 16.21 23.34
N THR A 693 3.36 17.15 24.17
CA THR A 693 4.37 18.13 23.78
C THR A 693 5.71 17.59 24.24
N ALA A 694 6.70 17.56 23.35
CA ALA A 694 8.03 16.99 23.59
C ALA A 694 8.88 17.75 24.63
N SER A 695 8.28 18.55 25.53
CA SER A 695 9.02 19.48 26.40
C SER A 695 8.44 19.73 27.80
N GLN A 696 7.53 18.89 28.32
CA GLN A 696 7.09 19.03 29.73
C GLN A 696 8.08 18.40 30.74
N GLY A 697 9.35 18.75 30.59
CA GLY A 697 10.43 18.50 31.56
C GLY A 697 10.99 19.80 32.14
N ARG A 698 10.19 20.87 32.30
CA ARG A 698 10.66 22.11 32.96
C ARG A 698 9.62 22.70 33.92
N LYS A 699 9.74 22.23 35.17
CA LYS A 699 9.39 22.85 36.47
C LYS A 699 8.38 24.01 36.47
N ALA A 700 7.23 23.75 37.09
CA ALA A 700 6.48 24.77 37.83
C ALA A 700 7.11 24.98 39.22
N LYS A 701 7.76 26.12 39.45
CA LYS A 701 7.95 26.74 40.78
C LYS A 701 8.11 28.24 40.60
N GLY A 702 7.24 29.02 41.24
CA GLY A 702 7.09 30.45 41.02
C GLY A 702 7.97 31.38 41.87
N ARG A 703 7.68 32.69 41.69
CA ARG A 703 8.20 33.93 42.33
C ARG A 703 9.54 34.41 41.74
N SER A 704 9.80 35.69 41.46
CA SER A 704 9.16 36.99 41.73
C SER A 704 9.82 38.05 40.82
N ALA A 705 9.09 39.08 40.39
CA ALA A 705 9.61 40.22 39.60
C ALA A 705 10.39 41.24 40.45
N SER A 706 11.33 41.98 39.82
CA SER A 706 11.52 43.47 39.78
C SER A 706 13.00 43.93 39.54
N PRO A 707 13.31 45.19 39.15
CA PRO A 707 13.80 45.53 37.79
C PRO A 707 15.09 46.41 37.73
N ARG A 708 15.48 46.84 36.50
CA ARG A 708 16.52 47.83 36.04
C ARG A 708 17.78 47.19 35.42
N SER A 709 18.47 47.72 34.41
CA SER A 709 18.47 49.00 33.65
C SER A 709 19.20 48.80 32.30
N ALA A 710 19.02 49.74 31.36
CA ALA A 710 19.47 49.67 29.97
C ALA A 710 20.93 50.10 29.67
N ALA A 711 21.50 49.45 28.62
CA ALA A 711 22.45 49.92 27.59
C ALA A 711 23.96 50.11 27.94
N PRO A 712 24.91 50.10 26.96
CA PRO A 712 24.84 49.76 25.51
C PRO A 712 25.89 48.71 25.02
N LYS A 713 25.77 48.26 23.75
CA LYS A 713 26.73 47.38 23.01
C LYS A 713 28.11 48.04 22.79
N PRO A 714 29.20 47.25 22.57
CA PRO A 714 29.63 47.02 21.18
C PRO A 714 30.21 45.61 20.85
N ALA A 715 29.82 45.15 19.66
CA ALA A 715 30.52 44.44 18.58
C ALA A 715 31.62 43.35 18.80
N VAL A 716 31.33 42.21 18.13
CA VAL A 716 32.20 41.32 17.29
C VAL A 716 32.55 39.90 17.80
N ALA A 717 32.05 38.94 17.00
CA ALA A 717 32.49 37.59 16.63
C ALA A 717 32.41 36.41 17.61
N ALA A 718 31.46 35.52 17.31
CA ALA A 718 31.61 34.06 17.42
C ALA A 718 30.91 33.37 16.22
N PRO A 719 31.35 32.16 15.80
CA PRO A 719 30.89 31.51 14.57
C PRO A 719 29.74 30.50 14.77
N ARG A 720 28.96 30.38 13.69
CA ARG A 720 28.23 29.21 13.16
C ARG A 720 27.30 28.39 14.07
N THR A 721 26.00 28.61 13.88
CA THR A 721 24.93 27.61 14.05
C THR A 721 23.99 27.65 12.85
N ALA A 722 23.54 26.46 12.43
CA ALA A 722 22.75 26.19 11.24
C ALA A 722 21.31 26.73 11.37
N VAL A 723 20.83 27.34 10.29
CA VAL A 723 19.52 28.02 10.18
C VAL A 723 18.55 27.15 9.38
N ALA A 724 17.36 26.95 9.93
CA ALA A 724 16.18 26.46 9.23
C ALA A 724 15.64 27.56 8.30
N TYR A 725 15.50 27.26 7.00
CA TYR A 725 14.93 28.19 6.02
C TYR A 725 13.39 28.18 6.09
N ALA A 726 12.80 29.14 6.81
CA ALA A 726 11.47 29.63 6.49
C ALA A 726 11.63 30.72 5.41
N THR A 727 11.18 30.44 4.18
CA THR A 727 11.21 31.45 3.11
C THR A 727 10.07 32.44 3.31
N THR A 728 10.37 33.60 3.87
CA THR A 728 9.46 34.76 3.87
C THR A 728 9.35 35.29 2.44
N VAL A 729 8.15 35.28 1.86
CA VAL A 729 7.87 35.96 0.58
C VAL A 729 8.01 37.47 0.81
N ASP A 730 8.69 38.17 -0.09
CA ASP A 730 8.89 39.62 0.03
C ASP A 730 7.58 40.39 -0.26
N GLU A 731 7.46 41.58 0.33
CA GLU A 731 6.24 42.38 0.26
C GLU A 731 5.93 42.91 -1.16
N ALA A 732 6.94 43.02 -2.02
CA ALA A 732 6.73 43.44 -3.41
C ALA A 732 6.05 42.34 -4.22
N THR A 733 6.44 41.08 -4.01
CA THR A 733 5.77 39.90 -4.59
C THR A 733 4.31 39.79 -4.11
N LEU A 734 4.04 40.02 -2.83
CA LEU A 734 2.66 40.00 -2.30
C LEU A 734 1.78 41.12 -2.91
N SER A 735 2.34 42.33 -3.06
CA SER A 735 1.65 43.46 -3.68
C SER A 735 1.37 43.23 -5.17
N ALA A 736 2.32 42.65 -5.91
CA ALA A 736 2.14 42.32 -7.32
C ALA A 736 1.03 41.28 -7.53
N VAL A 737 0.99 40.25 -6.66
CA VAL A 737 -0.08 39.24 -6.67
C VAL A 737 -1.44 39.85 -6.35
N LYS A 738 -1.54 40.70 -5.32
CA LYS A 738 -2.80 41.38 -4.95
C LYS A 738 -3.31 42.28 -6.07
N THR A 739 -2.41 43.01 -6.75
CA THR A 739 -2.73 43.88 -7.89
C THR A 739 -3.22 43.08 -9.10
N ALA A 740 -2.57 41.95 -9.41
CA ALA A 740 -2.98 41.07 -10.50
C ALA A 740 -4.33 40.38 -10.24
N ILE A 741 -4.66 40.12 -8.97
CA ILE A 741 -5.98 39.61 -8.58
C ILE A 741 -7.05 40.70 -8.74
N ALA A 742 -6.76 41.93 -8.33
CA ALA A 742 -7.69 43.06 -8.39
C ALA A 742 -7.99 43.54 -9.82
N SER A 743 -7.11 43.25 -10.79
CA SER A 743 -7.31 43.66 -12.20
C SER A 743 -8.30 42.78 -12.95
N VAL A 744 -8.77 41.68 -12.36
CA VAL A 744 -9.75 40.75 -12.95
C VAL A 744 -11.10 40.93 -12.26
N ALA A 745 -12.10 41.43 -12.99
CA ALA A 745 -13.39 41.84 -12.42
C ALA A 745 -14.17 40.74 -11.66
N ASP A 746 -13.99 39.46 -12.04
CA ASP A 746 -14.64 38.31 -11.39
C ASP A 746 -13.70 37.51 -10.48
N GLY A 747 -12.55 38.10 -10.10
CA GLY A 747 -11.50 37.47 -9.31
C GLY A 747 -10.49 36.68 -10.16
N GLY A 748 -9.21 36.87 -9.87
CA GLY A 748 -8.10 36.24 -10.60
C GLY A 748 -7.98 34.74 -10.32
N SER A 749 -7.82 33.93 -11.37
CA SER A 749 -7.37 32.55 -11.23
C SER A 749 -5.85 32.47 -11.11
N LYS A 750 -5.32 31.32 -10.69
CA LYS A 750 -3.87 31.07 -10.69
C LYS A 750 -3.24 31.34 -12.07
N ALA A 751 -3.90 30.94 -13.16
CA ALA A 751 -3.39 31.14 -14.50
C ALA A 751 -3.30 32.64 -14.87
N ASP A 752 -4.31 33.42 -14.47
CA ASP A 752 -4.35 34.86 -14.75
C ASP A 752 -3.21 35.59 -14.03
N VAL A 753 -2.96 35.24 -12.76
CA VAL A 753 -1.91 35.88 -11.96
C VAL A 753 -0.51 35.48 -12.44
N LEU A 754 -0.29 34.21 -12.79
CA LEU A 754 0.99 33.76 -13.32
C LEU A 754 1.30 34.43 -14.66
N ALA A 755 0.30 34.57 -15.54
CA ALA A 755 0.45 35.26 -16.81
C ALA A 755 0.77 36.77 -16.62
N ALA A 756 0.18 37.41 -15.61
CA ALA A 756 0.37 38.84 -15.35
C ALA A 756 1.67 39.17 -14.58
N THR A 757 2.14 38.27 -13.71
CA THR A 757 3.29 38.53 -12.82
C THR A 757 4.57 37.82 -13.21
N GLY A 758 4.49 36.77 -14.05
CA GLY A 758 5.64 35.93 -14.42
C GLY A 758 6.20 35.09 -13.27
N LEU A 759 5.46 34.95 -12.16
CA LEU A 759 5.88 34.17 -10.99
C LEU A 759 5.99 32.68 -11.29
N SER A 760 6.83 31.98 -10.52
CA SER A 760 6.84 30.52 -10.53
C SER A 760 5.62 29.96 -9.78
N ASP A 761 5.26 28.72 -10.11
CA ASP A 761 4.20 27.98 -9.41
C ASP A 761 4.43 27.87 -7.90
N GLY A 762 5.70 27.73 -7.50
CA GLY A 762 6.11 27.67 -6.10
C GLY A 762 5.95 29.00 -5.37
N ASP A 763 6.30 30.12 -6.03
CA ASP A 763 6.21 31.46 -5.44
C ASP A 763 4.77 31.94 -5.35
N TRP A 764 3.93 31.61 -6.34
CA TRP A 764 2.49 31.81 -6.26
C TRP A 764 1.88 31.11 -5.04
N ASN A 765 2.22 29.83 -4.82
CA ASN A 765 1.65 29.06 -3.72
C ASN A 765 2.02 29.65 -2.35
N LYS A 766 3.26 30.15 -2.20
CA LYS A 766 3.70 30.82 -0.97
C LYS A 766 3.03 32.18 -0.80
N ALA A 767 2.94 32.97 -1.86
CA ALA A 767 2.34 34.30 -1.84
C ALA A 767 0.84 34.26 -1.53
N ILE A 768 0.08 33.36 -2.18
CA ILE A 768 -1.36 33.26 -1.98
C ILE A 768 -1.72 32.69 -0.61
N ALA A 769 -0.91 31.78 -0.06
CA ALA A 769 -1.07 31.28 1.30
C ALA A 769 -0.86 32.41 2.32
N ALA A 770 0.18 33.23 2.14
CA ALA A 770 0.44 34.38 3.00
C ALA A 770 -0.66 35.46 2.92
N LEU A 771 -1.18 35.76 1.72
CA LEU A 771 -2.27 36.74 1.55
C LEU A 771 -3.61 36.26 2.14
N LEU A 772 -3.91 34.96 2.03
CA LEU A 772 -5.09 34.36 2.66
C LEU A 772 -4.99 34.37 4.19
N GLU A 773 -3.79 34.10 4.73
CA GLU A 773 -3.54 34.12 6.17
C GLU A 773 -3.63 35.55 6.75
N ARG A 774 -3.19 36.56 5.99
CA ARG A 774 -3.32 37.98 6.34
C ARG A 774 -4.73 38.54 6.15
N GLY A 775 -5.62 37.82 5.46
CA GLY A 775 -6.96 38.29 5.13
C GLY A 775 -7.01 39.35 4.02
N ASP A 776 -5.94 39.50 3.25
CA ASP A 776 -5.85 40.48 2.14
C ASP A 776 -6.62 40.06 0.88
N VAL A 777 -6.90 38.76 0.77
CA VAL A 777 -7.54 38.12 -0.37
C VAL A 777 -8.50 37.04 0.13
N THR A 778 -9.66 36.89 -0.50
CA THR A 778 -10.63 35.83 -0.24
C THR A 778 -10.68 34.82 -1.40
N ARG A 779 -10.98 33.55 -1.11
CA ARG A 779 -11.03 32.47 -2.12
C ARG A 779 -12.45 31.93 -2.29
N THR A 780 -12.88 31.82 -3.54
CA THR A 780 -14.15 31.20 -3.94
C THR A 780 -13.91 29.95 -4.81
N GLY A 781 -14.60 28.85 -4.52
CA GLY A 781 -14.45 27.55 -5.22
C GLY A 781 -13.45 26.56 -4.59
N GLN A 782 -13.48 25.28 -5.01
CA GLN A 782 -12.57 24.22 -4.54
C GLN A 782 -11.71 23.65 -5.67
N LYS A 783 -10.41 23.44 -5.40
CA LYS A 783 -9.40 22.82 -6.29
C LYS A 783 -9.22 23.55 -7.65
N ARG A 784 -9.22 22.83 -8.79
CA ARG A 784 -9.00 23.37 -10.13
C ARG A 784 -10.20 24.23 -10.53
N GLY A 785 -10.04 25.55 -10.45
CA GLY A 785 -11.10 26.53 -10.71
C GLY A 785 -11.33 27.55 -9.60
N ALA A 786 -10.53 27.52 -8.52
CA ALA A 786 -10.61 28.53 -7.47
C ALA A 786 -10.30 29.95 -8.02
N ARG A 787 -11.13 30.92 -7.65
CA ARG A 787 -10.94 32.35 -7.93
C ARG A 787 -10.66 33.12 -6.66
N TYR A 788 -9.75 34.07 -6.76
CA TYR A 788 -9.28 34.89 -5.66
C TYR A 788 -9.75 36.33 -5.84
N HIS A 789 -10.16 36.99 -4.76
CA HIS A 789 -10.67 38.36 -4.77
C HIS A 789 -9.90 39.19 -3.75
N ALA A 790 -9.33 40.32 -4.15
CA ALA A 790 -8.64 41.21 -3.24
C ALA A 790 -9.65 42.10 -2.51
N ASP A 791 -9.58 42.20 -1.18
CA ASP A 791 -10.48 43.05 -0.42
C ASP A 791 -10.16 44.53 -0.65
N SER A 792 -11.14 45.28 -1.16
CA SER A 792 -11.06 46.72 -1.39
C SER A 792 -11.61 47.51 -0.20
N GLN A 793 -10.93 47.52 0.94
CA GLN A 793 -11.23 48.45 2.03
C GLN A 793 -9.95 48.94 2.72
N GLY A 794 -9.67 50.25 2.58
CA GLY A 794 -8.52 50.88 3.21
C GLY A 794 -8.22 52.34 2.80
N GLU A 795 -9.19 53.15 2.39
CA GLU A 795 -9.10 54.63 2.40
C GLU A 795 -10.49 55.21 2.71
N ASP A 796 -10.84 55.25 3.99
CA ASP A 796 -11.70 56.25 4.66
C ASP A 796 -11.94 55.78 6.11
N GLY A 797 -11.24 56.40 7.07
CA GLY A 797 -11.32 56.11 8.50
C GLY A 797 -10.11 56.61 9.28
#